data_AF-A0AB34J767-F1
#
_entry.id   AF-A0AB34J767-F1
#
_cell.length_a   1.000
_cell.length_b   1.000
_cell.length_c   1.000
_cell.angle_alpha   90.00
_cell.angle_beta   90.00
_cell.angle_gamma   90.00
#
_symmetry.space_group_name_H-M   'P 1'
#
loop_
_entity.id
_entity.type
_entity.pdbx_description
1 polymer ?
#
loop_
_entity_poly.entity_id
_entity_poly.type
_entity_poly.pdbx_seq_one_letter_code
_entity_poly.pdbx_strand_id
1 'polypeptide(L)'
;MDEQLTELRCVVGEGPSEATLRGLLARTSGDVAAAANAFFDGSTAEQVMSDSAAGACHSRPGDDVLATLFKTLEDVGRKLAERDQQLDLATRVCETLVRRVEVAERTVASCDADQCEREEAAAKDEAEAAAAAALSSAQAEADTTSTASASGRLPAGFGRLHHILRAITALPLMPASRLLRWVGGMIRSPLLLNYTWPLVPLTSGTEPASSTPARGAEGAATNPRPVEMESEAMDDEEYEHEGEEEDDEEMDGEEEEEDEDEEDETLVKESEDVAQMAATVAAVQAQARQALSLPAELLEHVTAWEAQQAGLELEWRQRQSRLHAEFEERKRRLEEQQIGQRKKFREACNEALRPLYEEGAEVCAELEKLLVGKICRICQAAADTAVLPEVQRGPLARIKAISFGKMDSPLRIPNCPSRGMASVPVSAGVLVTLEKIVDRNGIAMLPASDDPMAPFTRSGRGTTEMKIPLRLLSSRVRMLTEEETALAVGAASGTNESIFIVRYSGGENGAPIEPVEIKPAGLSLAEYEISFASGVTALRVEHRADGPVKCRAEPAAQKQVFSETPVELYTEEVDNETHNIVQLYFSDLRDEVAVDVLNLTNSELTLQDTECVVFQQDATGAALNYKIIVRDGAVIAVLYQEGDEVHSSPFVEHRLPPPGSYVTLPDGSLGKLQALPRGLIVACNPRDLPENAPQFPLRSGLRAKGKHPAELPGVVDIEILQQDGAVLWPPHQCSIPVCALRKADSARLQAWHAQWDSYVTGRGKGAHALVERMEQVLEEGLNGSGRMPKEIVSQLTELYGELEEIQRELHDLKQPGVAEQQVNNLQRRIQRFAALARFG
;
A
#
# COMPACT_ATOMS: atom_id res chain seq x y z
N MET A 1 -59.84 9.17 12.17
CA MET A 1 -59.35 10.55 12.05
C MET A 1 -58.83 11.07 13.38
N ASP A 2 -59.62 11.23 14.45
CA ASP A 2 -59.07 11.77 15.73
C ASP A 2 -58.09 10.81 16.43
N GLU A 3 -58.26 9.50 16.28
CA GLU A 3 -57.31 8.49 16.79
C GLU A 3 -55.97 8.54 16.04
N GLN A 4 -56.01 8.56 14.70
CA GLN A 4 -54.84 8.75 13.82
C GLN A 4 -54.12 10.08 14.05
N LEU A 5 -54.88 11.14 14.38
CA LEU A 5 -54.33 12.45 14.73
C LEU A 5 -53.55 12.41 16.03
N THR A 6 -54.04 11.63 17.00
CA THR A 6 -53.37 11.43 18.30
C THR A 6 -52.09 10.62 18.11
N GLU A 7 -52.13 9.54 17.31
CA GLU A 7 -50.94 8.76 16.96
C GLU A 7 -49.90 9.59 16.21
N LEU A 8 -50.31 10.38 15.21
CA LEU A 8 -49.39 11.26 14.48
C LEU A 8 -48.76 12.30 15.41
N ARG A 9 -49.52 12.84 16.37
CA ARG A 9 -49.01 13.79 17.36
C ARG A 9 -48.01 13.14 18.32
N CYS A 10 -48.17 11.84 18.64
CA CYS A 10 -47.17 11.08 19.42
C CYS A 10 -45.85 10.89 18.65
N VAL A 11 -45.91 10.72 17.32
CA VAL A 11 -44.72 10.51 16.49
C VAL A 11 -44.00 11.82 16.18
N VAL A 12 -44.74 12.89 15.89
CA VAL A 12 -44.19 14.17 15.43
C VAL A 12 -43.89 15.13 16.60
N GLY A 13 -44.47 14.91 17.77
CA GLY A 13 -44.36 15.77 18.95
C GLY A 13 -45.45 16.86 19.01
N GLU A 14 -45.53 17.59 20.13
CA GLU A 14 -46.60 18.59 20.37
C GLU A 14 -46.42 19.94 19.64
N GLY A 15 -45.36 20.09 18.84
CA GLY A 15 -45.01 21.35 18.16
C GLY A 15 -45.99 21.81 17.05
N PRO A 16 -46.41 20.96 16.09
CA PRO A 16 -47.25 21.40 14.99
C PRO A 16 -48.73 21.58 15.37
N SER A 17 -49.36 22.57 14.74
CA SER A 17 -50.79 22.84 14.95
C SER A 17 -51.65 21.67 14.48
N GLU A 18 -52.79 21.46 15.16
CA GLU A 18 -53.72 20.37 14.84
C GLU A 18 -54.26 20.42 13.40
N ALA A 19 -54.39 21.63 12.85
CA ALA A 19 -54.78 21.84 11.46
C ALA A 19 -53.71 21.33 10.47
N THR A 20 -52.43 21.51 10.79
CA THR A 20 -51.31 21.00 9.99
C THR A 20 -51.28 19.48 9.99
N LEU A 21 -51.46 18.85 11.16
CA LEU A 21 -51.50 17.39 11.30
C LEU A 21 -52.72 16.77 10.59
N ARG A 22 -53.90 17.39 10.69
CA ARG A 22 -55.09 16.96 9.92
C ARG A 22 -54.90 17.14 8.41
N GLY A 23 -54.23 18.20 7.97
CA GLY A 23 -53.90 18.42 6.57
C GLY A 23 -52.97 17.35 6.01
N LEU A 24 -51.97 16.94 6.79
CA LEU A 24 -51.07 15.84 6.43
C LEU A 24 -51.80 14.51 6.33
N LEU A 25 -52.61 14.15 7.34
CA LEU A 25 -53.41 12.93 7.30
C LEU A 25 -54.41 12.93 6.15
N ALA A 26 -55.04 14.06 5.83
CA ALA A 26 -55.94 14.14 4.69
C ALA A 26 -55.21 13.88 3.35
N ARG A 27 -53.98 14.41 3.19
CA ARG A 27 -53.16 14.17 1.98
C ARG A 27 -52.69 12.73 1.87
N THR A 28 -52.42 12.06 2.99
CA THR A 28 -52.00 10.65 3.02
C THR A 28 -53.15 9.68 3.21
N SER A 29 -54.39 10.12 2.97
CA SER A 29 -55.61 9.29 3.09
C SER A 29 -55.77 8.63 4.47
N GLY A 30 -55.24 9.24 5.52
CA GLY A 30 -55.30 8.79 6.91
C GLY A 30 -54.14 7.91 7.36
N ASP A 31 -53.14 7.66 6.50
CA ASP A 31 -51.94 6.91 6.88
C ASP A 31 -50.99 7.78 7.73
N VAL A 32 -50.82 7.38 8.99
CA VAL A 32 -50.03 8.08 10.01
C VAL A 32 -48.53 8.01 9.71
N ALA A 33 -48.02 6.88 9.19
CA ALA A 33 -46.60 6.73 8.90
C ALA A 33 -46.21 7.58 7.68
N ALA A 34 -47.05 7.57 6.64
CA ALA A 34 -46.85 8.43 5.48
C ALA A 34 -46.96 9.93 5.86
N ALA A 35 -47.88 10.29 6.74
CA ALA A 35 -48.04 11.67 7.22
C ALA A 35 -46.84 12.13 8.06
N ALA A 36 -46.27 11.25 8.89
CA ALA A 36 -45.08 11.56 9.68
C ALA A 36 -43.85 11.76 8.80
N ASN A 37 -43.64 10.88 7.81
CA ASN A 37 -42.54 11.02 6.86
C ASN A 37 -42.66 12.32 6.06
N ALA A 38 -43.86 12.64 5.55
CA ALA A 38 -44.10 13.90 4.85
C ALA A 38 -43.86 15.15 5.72
N PHE A 39 -44.04 15.04 7.05
CA PHE A 39 -43.68 16.10 7.98
C PHE A 39 -42.15 16.26 8.12
N PHE A 40 -41.42 15.17 8.34
CA PHE A 40 -39.96 15.20 8.52
C PHE A 40 -39.20 15.54 7.23
N ASP A 41 -39.78 15.21 6.07
CA ASP A 41 -39.24 15.56 4.75
C ASP A 41 -39.48 17.04 4.38
N GLY A 42 -40.13 17.83 5.24
CA GLY A 42 -40.32 19.27 5.03
C GLY A 42 -41.35 19.64 3.96
N SER A 43 -42.13 18.68 3.47
CA SER A 43 -43.11 18.86 2.37
C SER A 43 -44.33 19.75 2.72
N THR A 44 -44.36 20.31 3.93
CA THR A 44 -45.48 21.12 4.44
C THR A 44 -45.37 22.61 4.11
N ALA A 45 -44.21 23.12 3.67
CA ALA A 45 -43.93 24.56 3.70
C ALA A 45 -44.33 25.35 2.44
N GLU A 46 -44.50 24.75 1.25
CA GLU A 46 -44.54 25.55 0.01
C GLU A 46 -45.91 25.74 -0.66
N GLN A 47 -46.99 25.09 -0.22
CA GLN A 47 -48.20 24.99 -1.06
C GLN A 47 -49.48 25.60 -0.50
N VAL A 48 -49.40 26.49 0.51
CA VAL A 48 -50.57 27.21 1.05
C VAL A 48 -50.71 28.63 0.50
N MET A 49 -49.78 29.13 -0.34
CA MET A 49 -49.84 30.50 -0.85
C MET A 49 -50.20 30.64 -2.35
N SER A 50 -50.49 29.56 -3.07
CA SER A 50 -50.63 29.61 -4.54
C SER A 50 -51.91 28.99 -5.10
N ASP A 51 -53.06 29.21 -4.46
CA ASP A 51 -54.38 28.95 -5.04
C ASP A 51 -55.18 30.26 -5.19
N SER A 52 -54.87 31.01 -6.24
CA SER A 52 -55.75 32.03 -6.83
C SER A 52 -55.26 32.46 -8.21
N ALA A 53 -55.52 31.65 -9.25
CA ALA A 53 -55.79 32.11 -10.62
C ALA A 53 -56.14 30.93 -11.53
N ALA A 54 -57.39 30.90 -12.00
CA ALA A 54 -57.83 30.03 -13.08
C ALA A 54 -57.34 30.58 -14.43
N GLY A 55 -56.90 29.69 -15.33
CA GLY A 55 -56.63 30.05 -16.73
C GLY A 55 -56.02 28.88 -17.52
N ALA A 56 -56.84 28.27 -18.38
CA ALA A 56 -56.49 27.11 -19.20
C ALA A 56 -55.43 27.43 -20.28
N CYS A 57 -54.45 26.53 -20.42
CA CYS A 57 -53.81 26.22 -21.70
C CYS A 57 -53.18 24.83 -21.66
N HIS A 58 -53.61 23.95 -22.58
CA HIS A 58 -52.99 22.66 -22.81
C HIS A 58 -51.65 22.84 -23.52
N SER A 59 -50.53 22.63 -22.81
CA SER A 59 -49.21 22.42 -23.39
C SER A 59 -48.81 20.95 -23.22
N ARG A 60 -48.25 20.38 -24.29
CA ARG A 60 -47.80 18.98 -24.40
C ARG A 60 -46.86 18.58 -23.25
N PRO A 61 -47.08 17.43 -22.58
CA PRO A 61 -46.17 16.87 -21.59
C PRO A 61 -45.18 15.95 -22.33
N GLY A 62 -43.93 16.37 -22.47
CA GLY A 62 -42.89 15.52 -23.07
C GLY A 62 -41.52 15.87 -22.53
N ASP A 63 -41.10 17.11 -22.70
CA ASP A 63 -39.70 17.48 -22.47
C ASP A 63 -39.42 17.91 -21.01
N ASP A 64 -40.38 18.55 -20.33
CA ASP A 64 -40.20 19.00 -18.94
C ASP A 64 -40.18 17.85 -17.92
N VAL A 65 -40.88 16.74 -18.21
CA VAL A 65 -40.89 15.57 -17.30
C VAL A 65 -39.52 14.88 -17.32
N LEU A 66 -38.93 14.71 -18.50
CA LEU A 66 -37.59 14.14 -18.63
C LEU A 66 -36.52 15.05 -18.03
N ALA A 67 -36.58 16.35 -18.28
CA ALA A 67 -35.65 17.31 -17.67
C ALA A 67 -35.73 17.30 -16.13
N THR A 68 -36.93 17.16 -15.57
CA THR A 68 -37.13 17.06 -14.12
C THR A 68 -36.63 15.73 -13.57
N LEU A 69 -36.81 14.62 -14.30
CA LEU A 69 -36.31 13.29 -13.94
C LEU A 69 -34.78 13.20 -14.00
N PHE A 70 -34.15 13.80 -15.02
CA PHE A 70 -32.70 13.87 -15.11
C PHE A 70 -32.10 14.70 -13.98
N LYS A 71 -32.75 15.82 -13.63
CA LYS A 71 -32.29 16.67 -12.53
C LYS A 71 -32.45 15.99 -11.17
N THR A 72 -33.54 15.27 -10.94
CA THR A 72 -33.70 14.50 -9.69
C THR A 72 -32.73 13.33 -9.61
N LEU A 73 -32.44 12.64 -10.72
CA LEU A 73 -31.41 11.60 -10.76
C LEU A 73 -30.00 12.16 -10.54
N GLU A 74 -29.69 13.33 -11.10
CA GLU A 74 -28.41 14.02 -10.87
C GLU A 74 -28.26 14.46 -9.41
N ASP A 75 -29.32 15.01 -8.81
CA ASP A 75 -29.33 15.40 -7.40
C ASP A 75 -29.25 14.20 -6.45
N VAL A 76 -29.88 13.06 -6.79
CA VAL A 76 -29.75 11.80 -6.03
C VAL A 76 -28.34 11.21 -6.19
N GLY A 77 -27.77 11.24 -7.40
CA GLY A 77 -26.39 10.82 -7.65
C GLY A 77 -25.39 11.66 -6.87
N ARG A 78 -25.60 12.98 -6.78
CA ARG A 78 -24.77 13.89 -5.99
C ARG A 78 -24.88 13.63 -4.48
N LYS A 79 -26.09 13.39 -3.98
CA LYS A 79 -26.30 13.02 -2.56
C LYS A 79 -25.70 11.66 -2.22
N LEU A 80 -25.73 10.69 -3.14
CA LEU A 80 -25.09 9.39 -2.95
C LEU A 80 -23.57 9.53 -2.95
N ALA A 81 -22.99 10.32 -3.85
CA ALA A 81 -21.56 10.62 -3.85
C ALA A 81 -21.11 11.33 -2.56
N GLU A 82 -21.91 12.28 -2.04
CA GLU A 82 -21.65 12.91 -0.74
C GLU A 82 -21.73 11.90 0.43
N ARG A 83 -22.66 10.94 0.38
CA ARG A 83 -22.77 9.90 1.43
C ARG A 83 -21.65 8.86 1.35
N ASP A 84 -21.24 8.46 0.15
CA ASP A 84 -20.05 7.62 -0.04
C ASP A 84 -18.80 8.34 0.44
N GLN A 85 -18.66 9.64 0.16
CA GLN A 85 -17.56 10.45 0.69
C GLN A 85 -17.60 10.57 2.21
N GLN A 86 -18.78 10.62 2.84
CA GLN A 86 -18.93 10.58 4.29
C GLN A 86 -18.59 9.21 4.88
N LEU A 87 -18.94 8.11 4.20
CA LEU A 87 -18.58 6.75 4.61
C LEU A 87 -17.07 6.52 4.48
N ASP A 88 -16.44 6.97 3.40
CA ASP A 88 -15.00 6.94 3.22
C ASP A 88 -14.28 7.76 4.30
N LEU A 89 -14.81 8.93 4.65
CA LEU A 89 -14.27 9.75 5.74
C LEU A 89 -14.41 9.02 7.09
N ALA A 90 -15.56 8.41 7.37
CA ALA A 90 -15.78 7.64 8.59
C ALA A 90 -14.85 6.42 8.68
N THR A 91 -14.66 5.69 7.59
CA THR A 91 -13.72 4.56 7.52
C THR A 91 -12.29 5.02 7.77
N ARG A 92 -11.85 6.12 7.14
CA ARG A 92 -10.51 6.71 7.39
C ARG A 92 -10.33 7.17 8.84
N VAL A 93 -11.38 7.72 9.47
CA VAL A 93 -11.36 8.10 10.89
C VAL A 93 -11.22 6.85 11.77
N CYS A 94 -11.97 5.79 11.48
CA CYS A 94 -11.86 4.51 12.20
C CYS A 94 -10.46 3.89 12.05
N GLU A 95 -9.90 3.83 10.84
CA GLU A 95 -8.54 3.34 10.59
C GLU A 95 -7.49 4.19 11.33
N THR A 96 -7.67 5.51 11.36
CA THR A 96 -6.78 6.42 12.11
C THR A 96 -6.87 6.19 13.62
N LEU A 97 -8.06 5.92 14.14
CA LEU A 97 -8.26 5.59 15.56
C LEU A 97 -7.62 4.25 15.91
N VAL A 98 -7.79 3.21 15.08
CA VAL A 98 -7.14 1.90 15.28
C VAL A 98 -5.62 2.04 15.28
N ARG A 99 -5.05 2.74 14.29
CA ARG A 99 -3.60 3.01 14.26
C ARG A 99 -3.10 3.76 15.49
N ARG A 100 -3.87 4.72 16.00
CA ARG A 100 -3.52 5.45 17.23
C ARG A 100 -3.55 4.55 18.48
N VAL A 101 -4.49 3.62 18.56
CA VAL A 101 -4.56 2.63 19.64
C VAL A 101 -3.33 1.71 19.58
N GLU A 102 -2.99 1.18 18.40
CA GLU A 102 -1.81 0.32 18.24
C GLU A 102 -0.49 1.04 18.55
N VAL A 103 -0.36 2.31 18.16
CA VAL A 103 0.81 3.13 18.50
C VAL A 103 0.88 3.37 20.01
N ALA A 104 -0.25 3.62 20.67
CA ALA A 104 -0.29 3.77 22.12
C ALA A 104 0.09 2.47 22.82
N GLU A 105 -0.41 1.32 22.37
CA GLU A 105 -0.04 -0.01 22.89
C GLU A 105 1.46 -0.28 22.73
N ARG A 106 2.03 -0.03 21.54
CA ARG A 106 3.48 -0.15 21.31
C ARG A 106 4.29 0.81 22.19
N THR A 107 3.82 2.03 22.38
CA THR A 107 4.50 3.01 23.24
C THR A 107 4.49 2.57 24.70
N VAL A 108 3.35 2.06 25.20
CA VAL A 108 3.25 1.49 26.56
C VAL A 108 4.18 0.29 26.70
N ALA A 109 4.17 -0.64 25.75
CA ALA A 109 5.08 -1.79 25.77
C ALA A 109 6.56 -1.38 25.76
N SER A 110 6.94 -0.34 25.00
CA SER A 110 8.31 0.19 24.98
C SER A 110 8.69 0.86 26.29
N CYS A 111 7.78 1.60 26.92
CA CYS A 111 7.99 2.20 28.24
C CYS A 111 8.16 1.13 29.32
N ASP A 112 7.39 0.05 29.25
CA ASP A 112 7.50 -1.08 30.17
C ASP A 112 8.82 -1.83 29.99
N ALA A 113 9.29 -2.00 28.75
CA ALA A 113 10.60 -2.57 28.44
C ALA A 113 11.75 -1.69 28.96
N ASP A 114 11.72 -0.38 28.67
CA ASP A 114 12.68 0.62 29.19
C ASP A 114 12.73 0.63 30.72
N GLN A 115 11.56 0.52 31.35
CA GLN A 115 11.47 0.44 32.80
C GLN A 115 12.10 -0.85 33.33
N CYS A 116 11.84 -1.99 32.69
CA CYS A 116 12.43 -3.27 33.01
C CYS A 116 13.97 -3.22 32.91
N GLU A 117 14.52 -2.65 31.84
CA GLU A 117 15.97 -2.50 31.65
C GLU A 117 16.61 -1.59 32.72
N ARG A 118 15.97 -0.47 33.07
CA ARG A 118 16.45 0.41 34.14
C ARG A 118 16.43 -0.28 35.50
N GLU A 119 15.39 -1.07 35.75
CA GLU A 119 15.29 -1.87 36.98
C GLU A 119 16.33 -3.00 37.02
N GLU A 120 16.65 -3.61 35.88
CA GLU A 120 17.71 -4.61 35.76
C GLU A 120 19.10 -3.99 35.99
N ALA A 121 19.38 -2.84 35.38
CA ALA A 121 20.62 -2.09 35.58
C ALA A 121 20.79 -1.67 37.05
N ALA A 122 19.73 -1.13 37.67
CA ALA A 122 19.75 -0.76 39.09
C ALA A 122 19.95 -1.98 40.00
N ALA A 123 19.34 -3.13 39.67
CA ALA A 123 19.54 -4.38 40.41
C ALA A 123 20.97 -4.91 40.28
N LYS A 124 21.60 -4.75 39.11
CA LYS A 124 23.00 -5.10 38.88
C LYS A 124 23.94 -4.21 39.69
N ASP A 125 23.71 -2.90 39.70
CA ASP A 125 24.49 -1.95 40.51
C ASP A 125 24.35 -2.24 42.01
N GLU A 126 23.14 -2.57 42.49
CA GLU A 126 22.91 -2.96 43.89
C GLU A 126 23.61 -4.29 44.23
N ALA A 127 23.63 -5.25 43.30
CA ALA A 127 24.34 -6.52 43.48
C ALA A 127 25.87 -6.35 43.49
N GLU A 128 26.42 -5.52 42.61
CA GLU A 128 27.84 -5.18 42.59
C GLU A 128 28.25 -4.42 43.87
N ALA A 129 27.43 -3.49 44.33
CA ALA A 129 27.64 -2.79 45.61
C ALA A 129 27.59 -3.75 46.81
N ALA A 130 26.65 -4.71 46.82
CA ALA A 130 26.55 -5.73 47.86
C ALA A 130 27.75 -6.69 47.85
N ALA A 131 28.22 -7.09 46.67
CA ALA A 131 29.41 -7.93 46.51
C ALA A 131 30.68 -7.21 46.99
N ALA A 132 30.82 -5.91 46.68
CA ALA A 132 31.91 -5.07 47.16
C ALA A 132 31.89 -4.93 48.70
N ALA A 133 30.70 -4.73 49.29
CA ALA A 133 30.53 -4.68 50.74
C ALA A 133 30.89 -6.03 51.42
N ALA A 134 30.49 -7.16 50.82
CA ALA A 134 30.83 -8.50 51.31
C ALA A 134 32.35 -8.78 51.27
N LEU A 135 33.03 -8.34 50.21
CA LEU A 135 34.50 -8.42 50.11
C LEU A 135 35.18 -7.58 51.20
N SER A 136 34.67 -6.37 51.45
CA SER A 136 35.19 -5.50 52.50
C SER A 136 34.99 -6.09 53.91
N SER A 137 33.87 -6.78 54.18
CA SER A 137 33.66 -7.46 55.46
C SER A 137 34.55 -8.69 55.63
N ALA A 138 34.79 -9.45 54.56
CA ALA A 138 35.66 -10.62 54.60
C ALA A 138 37.13 -10.23 54.84
N GLN A 139 37.58 -9.10 54.31
CA GLN A 139 38.91 -8.55 54.61
C GLN A 139 39.03 -8.08 56.06
N ALA A 140 37.99 -7.49 56.64
CA ALA A 140 37.99 -7.08 58.05
C ALA A 140 38.05 -8.28 59.02
N GLU A 141 37.45 -9.42 58.68
CA GLU A 141 37.52 -10.67 59.46
C GLU A 141 38.87 -11.38 59.32
N ALA A 142 39.52 -11.28 58.14
CA ALA A 142 40.86 -11.82 57.92
C ALA A 142 41.93 -11.05 58.73
N ASP A 143 41.78 -9.73 58.89
CA ASP A 143 42.71 -8.91 59.66
C ASP A 143 42.54 -9.07 61.18
N THR A 144 41.37 -9.53 61.66
CA THR A 144 41.12 -9.75 63.09
C THR A 144 41.53 -11.15 63.59
N THR A 145 41.89 -12.09 62.71
CA THR A 145 42.34 -13.44 63.09
C THR A 145 43.86 -13.64 63.14
N SER A 146 44.67 -12.61 62.85
CA SER A 146 46.14 -12.70 62.80
C SER A 146 46.87 -12.57 64.15
N THR A 147 46.19 -12.59 65.30
CA THR A 147 46.86 -12.54 66.62
C THR A 147 46.32 -13.59 67.60
N ALA A 148 46.60 -14.87 67.34
CA ALA A 148 46.60 -15.89 68.39
C ALA A 148 47.62 -17.00 68.10
N SER A 149 48.32 -17.40 69.15
CA SER A 149 49.62 -18.07 69.17
C SER A 149 49.56 -19.60 69.09
N ALA A 150 50.61 -20.17 68.47
CA ALA A 150 51.39 -21.35 68.87
C ALA A 150 50.80 -22.79 68.93
N SER A 151 51.50 -23.65 68.17
CA SER A 151 52.01 -24.99 68.53
C SER A 151 51.26 -26.23 68.02
N GLY A 152 51.94 -26.99 67.13
CA GLY A 152 52.10 -28.43 67.30
C GLY A 152 51.41 -29.41 66.33
N ARG A 153 52.24 -30.06 65.49
CA ARG A 153 52.19 -31.46 64.97
C ARG A 153 51.04 -31.92 64.02
N LEU A 154 51.49 -32.46 62.87
CA LEU A 154 50.88 -33.34 61.84
C LEU A 154 50.25 -34.66 62.40
N PRO A 155 49.61 -35.56 61.60
CA PRO A 155 49.02 -35.48 60.23
C PRO A 155 47.61 -36.15 60.07
N ALA A 156 47.14 -36.24 58.81
CA ALA A 156 46.00 -37.01 58.26
C ALA A 156 44.62 -36.35 58.47
N GLY A 157 43.68 -36.35 57.53
CA GLY A 157 43.46 -36.96 56.23
C GLY A 157 42.01 -36.61 55.84
N PHE A 158 41.63 -36.77 54.57
CA PHE A 158 40.29 -36.47 54.01
C PHE A 158 39.90 -34.98 53.90
N GLY A 159 39.89 -34.47 52.67
CA GLY A 159 39.30 -33.15 52.38
C GLY A 159 39.34 -32.70 50.92
N ARG A 160 39.49 -33.60 49.93
CA ARG A 160 39.55 -33.23 48.50
C ARG A 160 38.48 -33.89 47.63
N LEU A 161 37.29 -34.13 48.18
CA LEU A 161 36.14 -34.60 47.40
C LEU A 161 34.86 -33.77 47.62
N HIS A 162 34.92 -32.67 48.37
CA HIS A 162 33.76 -31.82 48.66
C HIS A 162 33.69 -30.53 47.81
N HIS A 163 34.71 -30.24 46.97
CA HIS A 163 34.74 -29.02 46.16
C HIS A 163 34.32 -29.22 44.69
N ILE A 164 34.25 -30.46 44.20
CA ILE A 164 33.83 -30.73 42.81
C ILE A 164 32.31 -30.96 42.72
N LEU A 165 31.66 -31.43 43.79
CA LEU A 165 30.19 -31.64 43.82
C LEU A 165 29.37 -30.39 44.17
N ARG A 166 30.01 -29.23 44.44
CA ARG A 166 29.29 -27.97 44.70
C ARG A 166 29.26 -27.00 43.51
N ALA A 167 29.87 -27.39 42.38
CA ALA A 167 29.93 -26.57 41.17
C ALA A 167 28.91 -26.96 40.08
N ILE A 168 28.13 -28.04 40.27
CA ILE A 168 27.14 -28.51 39.28
C ILE A 168 25.69 -28.07 39.63
N THR A 169 25.45 -27.42 40.78
CA THR A 169 24.08 -26.98 41.17
C THR A 169 23.91 -25.45 41.22
N ALA A 170 24.66 -24.69 40.43
CA ALA A 170 24.52 -23.22 40.40
C ALA A 170 24.53 -22.67 38.97
N LEU A 171 23.35 -22.69 38.34
CA LEU A 171 22.87 -21.71 37.34
C LEU A 171 21.34 -21.53 37.57
N PRO A 172 20.78 -20.34 37.29
CA PRO A 172 19.95 -19.66 38.29
C PRO A 172 18.45 -19.90 38.11
N LEU A 173 17.81 -20.30 39.22
CA LEU A 173 16.43 -19.93 39.51
C LEU A 173 16.46 -18.52 40.12
N MET A 174 15.65 -17.61 39.58
CA MET A 174 15.38 -16.28 40.14
C MET A 174 15.19 -16.37 41.66
N PRO A 175 15.89 -15.56 42.48
CA PRO A 175 15.71 -15.59 43.92
C PRO A 175 14.34 -15.01 44.31
N ALA A 176 13.62 -15.71 45.18
CA ALA A 176 12.30 -15.35 45.72
C ALA A 176 12.21 -13.94 46.36
N SER A 177 13.35 -13.27 46.57
CA SER A 177 13.42 -11.86 46.97
C SER A 177 12.91 -10.89 45.89
N ARG A 178 12.95 -11.25 44.60
CA ARG A 178 12.39 -10.43 43.50
C ARG A 178 10.85 -10.42 43.51
N LEU A 179 10.22 -11.53 43.90
CA LEU A 179 8.75 -11.67 43.97
C LEU A 179 8.16 -10.89 45.16
N LEU A 180 8.87 -10.84 46.29
CA LEU A 180 8.48 -10.06 47.47
C LEU A 180 8.70 -8.54 47.31
N ARG A 181 9.65 -8.10 46.48
CA ARG A 181 9.85 -6.66 46.16
C ARG A 181 8.80 -6.15 45.17
N TRP A 182 8.39 -6.97 44.20
CA TRP A 182 7.30 -6.63 43.26
C TRP A 182 5.97 -6.40 43.99
N VAL A 183 5.62 -7.25 44.96
CA VAL A 183 4.40 -7.09 45.78
C VAL A 183 4.49 -5.90 46.75
N GLY A 184 5.68 -5.57 47.24
CA GLY A 184 5.89 -4.41 48.13
C GLY A 184 5.74 -3.04 47.45
N GLY A 185 5.92 -2.96 46.13
CA GLY A 185 5.86 -1.71 45.35
C GLY A 185 4.44 -1.16 45.15
N MET A 186 3.42 -2.02 45.13
CA MET A 186 2.03 -1.58 44.88
C MET A 186 1.36 -0.87 46.06
N ILE A 187 1.92 -0.91 47.28
CA ILE A 187 1.23 -0.44 48.50
C ILE A 187 1.73 0.94 48.98
N ARG A 188 2.59 1.65 48.25
CA ARG A 188 3.08 2.98 48.67
C ARG A 188 2.85 4.10 47.67
N SER A 189 1.73 4.78 47.85
CA SER A 189 1.60 6.24 47.75
C SER A 189 0.74 6.72 48.92
N PRO A 190 0.84 7.97 49.43
CA PRO A 190 1.25 9.18 48.71
C PRO A 190 2.18 10.16 49.47
N LEU A 191 2.76 11.15 48.77
CA LEU A 191 2.66 12.60 49.09
C LEU A 191 3.70 13.45 48.33
N LEU A 192 3.19 14.52 47.74
CA LEU A 192 3.80 15.79 47.28
C LEU A 192 5.22 16.07 47.77
N LEU A 193 6.15 16.37 46.85
CA LEU A 193 7.25 17.31 47.09
C LEU A 193 7.83 17.87 45.77
N ASN A 194 7.82 19.20 45.69
CA ASN A 194 8.50 20.04 44.71
C ASN A 194 10.00 19.75 44.66
N TYR A 195 10.58 19.65 43.46
CA TYR A 195 12.00 19.93 43.26
C TYR A 195 12.26 20.72 41.97
N THR A 196 12.73 21.94 42.20
CA THR A 196 13.43 22.82 41.27
C THR A 196 14.84 22.30 41.00
N TRP A 197 15.30 22.31 39.74
CA TRP A 197 16.71 22.10 39.39
C TRP A 197 17.33 23.37 38.77
N PRO A 198 18.60 23.69 39.09
CA PRO A 198 19.27 24.89 38.59
C PRO A 198 20.01 24.65 37.27
N LEU A 199 19.97 25.67 36.41
CA LEU A 199 20.79 25.83 35.21
C LEU A 199 22.27 26.04 35.56
N VAL A 200 23.16 25.40 34.81
CA VAL A 200 24.60 25.73 34.72
C VAL A 200 24.93 26.10 33.27
N PRO A 201 25.68 27.19 33.01
CA PRO A 201 25.88 27.71 31.66
C PRO A 201 27.11 27.09 30.97
N LEU A 202 26.97 26.82 29.67
CA LEU A 202 28.09 26.52 28.77
C LEU A 202 28.64 27.82 28.19
N THR A 203 29.96 27.96 28.27
CA THR A 203 30.74 29.08 27.75
C THR A 203 31.28 28.75 26.36
N SER A 204 31.36 29.81 25.56
CA SER A 204 31.88 29.92 24.20
C SER A 204 33.37 29.64 24.06
N GLY A 205 33.80 29.12 22.91
CA GLY A 205 35.21 29.18 22.50
C GLY A 205 35.55 28.60 21.12
N THR A 206 35.68 29.49 20.14
CA THR A 206 36.76 29.57 19.10
C THR A 206 36.90 28.55 17.95
N GLU A 207 36.69 29.09 16.74
CA GLU A 207 37.39 28.86 15.45
C GLU A 207 38.91 28.55 15.56
N PRO A 208 39.59 27.88 14.56
CA PRO A 208 39.73 28.42 13.18
C PRO A 208 40.01 27.48 11.97
N ALA A 209 39.78 28.06 10.78
CA ALA A 209 40.58 28.07 9.53
C ALA A 209 40.99 26.79 8.74
N SER A 210 40.41 26.69 7.54
CA SER A 210 40.98 26.43 6.18
C SER A 210 42.30 25.68 5.97
N SER A 211 42.29 24.66 5.09
CA SER A 211 43.14 24.61 3.88
C SER A 211 42.79 23.42 2.95
N THR A 212 42.76 23.69 1.65
CA THR A 212 42.94 22.77 0.50
C THR A 212 44.36 23.01 -0.05
N PRO A 213 45.04 22.15 -0.89
CA PRO A 213 44.55 21.76 -2.24
C PRO A 213 45.08 20.42 -2.86
N ALA A 214 44.58 20.15 -4.09
CA ALA A 214 45.23 19.48 -5.26
C ALA A 214 45.31 17.93 -5.32
N ARG A 215 45.45 17.21 -6.46
CA ARG A 215 45.18 17.33 -7.94
C ARG A 215 45.83 16.09 -8.62
N GLY A 216 45.20 15.46 -9.63
CA GLY A 216 45.81 14.59 -10.68
C GLY A 216 45.85 13.08 -10.39
N ALA A 217 45.95 12.13 -11.34
CA ALA A 217 46.01 12.09 -12.82
C ALA A 217 45.87 10.60 -13.28
N GLU A 218 45.18 10.31 -14.39
CA GLU A 218 45.63 9.66 -15.66
C GLU A 218 46.08 8.17 -15.72
N GLY A 219 45.51 7.46 -16.72
CA GLY A 219 46.15 6.43 -17.58
C GLY A 219 45.75 4.97 -17.33
N ALA A 220 45.73 4.02 -18.28
CA ALA A 220 45.79 3.96 -19.74
C ALA A 220 45.75 2.46 -20.16
N ALA A 221 45.03 2.12 -21.24
CA ALA A 221 45.23 1.01 -22.21
C ALA A 221 45.25 -0.47 -21.68
N THR A 222 44.88 -1.53 -22.40
CA THR A 222 45.17 -1.98 -23.79
C THR A 222 44.24 -3.14 -24.22
N ASN A 223 43.98 -3.21 -25.53
CA ASN A 223 43.36 -4.31 -26.30
C ASN A 223 44.36 -5.50 -26.48
N PRO A 224 43.94 -6.78 -26.72
CA PRO A 224 43.87 -7.26 -28.13
C PRO A 224 42.93 -8.46 -28.47
N ARG A 225 42.32 -8.39 -29.67
CA ARG A 225 42.20 -9.37 -30.82
C ARG A 225 41.72 -10.85 -30.66
N PRO A 226 41.18 -11.45 -31.76
CA PRO A 226 40.14 -12.48 -31.75
C PRO A 226 40.61 -13.89 -32.14
N VAL A 227 39.78 -14.91 -31.85
CA VAL A 227 39.94 -16.28 -32.35
C VAL A 227 38.62 -16.76 -32.97
N GLU A 228 38.73 -17.27 -34.20
CA GLU A 228 37.70 -17.96 -35.00
C GLU A 228 37.53 -19.41 -34.54
N MET A 229 36.31 -19.96 -34.62
CA MET A 229 35.96 -21.40 -34.80
C MET A 229 34.42 -21.49 -34.88
N GLU A 230 33.82 -21.67 -36.05
CA GLU A 230 33.56 -22.92 -36.79
C GLU A 230 32.69 -23.96 -36.04
N SER A 231 31.50 -24.20 -36.62
CA SER A 231 30.75 -25.47 -36.70
C SER A 231 30.16 -26.03 -35.39
N GLU A 232 29.06 -26.78 -35.31
CA GLU A 232 28.41 -27.68 -36.26
C GLU A 232 26.87 -27.69 -36.06
N ALA A 233 26.18 -28.17 -37.08
CA ALA A 233 24.75 -28.45 -37.10
C ALA A 233 24.41 -29.66 -36.23
N MET A 234 23.28 -29.60 -35.52
CA MET A 234 22.54 -30.78 -35.09
C MET A 234 21.05 -30.53 -35.26
N ASP A 235 20.48 -31.37 -36.10
CA ASP A 235 19.06 -31.70 -36.22
C ASP A 235 18.52 -32.26 -34.89
N ASP A 236 17.18 -32.36 -34.83
CA ASP A 236 16.33 -33.18 -33.95
C ASP A 236 15.32 -32.32 -33.18
N GLU A 237 14.03 -32.63 -33.07
CA GLU A 237 13.14 -33.60 -33.72
C GLU A 237 11.72 -33.04 -33.46
N GLU A 238 10.83 -33.27 -34.43
CA GLU A 238 9.41 -32.88 -34.45
C GLU A 238 8.63 -33.61 -33.33
N TYR A 239 7.89 -32.89 -32.48
CA TYR A 239 6.88 -33.50 -31.60
C TYR A 239 5.56 -32.73 -31.72
N GLU A 240 4.67 -33.27 -32.54
CA GLU A 240 3.26 -32.89 -32.63
C GLU A 240 2.52 -33.46 -31.40
N HIS A 241 1.86 -32.60 -30.62
CA HIS A 241 0.84 -33.02 -29.68
C HIS A 241 -0.47 -32.29 -30.00
N GLU A 242 -1.37 -33.05 -30.62
CA GLU A 242 -2.78 -32.71 -30.84
C GLU A 242 -3.61 -33.01 -29.57
N GLY A 243 -4.67 -32.23 -29.36
CA GLY A 243 -5.78 -32.53 -28.44
C GLY A 243 -5.56 -32.01 -27.02
N GLU A 244 -6.54 -31.50 -26.29
CA GLU A 244 -7.97 -31.78 -26.29
C GLU A 244 -8.77 -30.58 -25.78
N GLU A 245 -10.06 -30.66 -26.06
CA GLU A 245 -11.13 -29.72 -25.82
C GLU A 245 -11.47 -29.69 -24.31
N GLU A 246 -11.53 -28.51 -23.69
CA GLU A 246 -12.11 -28.37 -22.35
C GLU A 246 -13.59 -27.97 -22.49
N ASP A 247 -14.44 -28.96 -22.23
CA ASP A 247 -15.87 -28.86 -22.00
C ASP A 247 -16.13 -28.18 -20.63
N ASP A 248 -16.95 -27.13 -20.66
CA ASP A 248 -17.54 -26.48 -19.49
C ASP A 248 -18.64 -27.38 -18.89
N GLU A 249 -18.34 -28.13 -17.82
CA GLU A 249 -19.36 -28.78 -17.01
C GLU A 249 -19.78 -27.88 -15.84
N GLU A 250 -21.06 -27.51 -15.84
CA GLU A 250 -21.80 -26.86 -14.77
C GLU A 250 -21.76 -27.74 -13.51
N MET A 251 -21.04 -27.30 -12.48
CA MET A 251 -20.96 -27.99 -11.19
C MET A 251 -22.19 -27.62 -10.34
N ASP A 252 -23.20 -28.49 -10.37
CA ASP A 252 -24.31 -28.51 -9.43
C ASP A 252 -23.79 -28.88 -8.04
N GLY A 253 -23.85 -27.92 -7.11
CA GLY A 253 -23.44 -28.08 -5.71
C GLY A 253 -24.55 -28.70 -4.85
N GLU A 254 -24.66 -30.02 -4.90
CA GLU A 254 -25.35 -30.83 -3.90
C GLU A 254 -24.40 -31.96 -3.48
N GLU A 255 -24.31 -32.23 -2.17
CA GLU A 255 -23.56 -33.33 -1.50
C GLU A 255 -22.18 -33.01 -0.90
N GLU A 256 -22.15 -32.25 0.21
CA GLU A 256 -21.12 -32.39 1.27
C GLU A 256 -21.82 -32.37 2.65
N GLU A 257 -22.43 -33.48 3.04
CA GLU A 257 -22.98 -33.72 4.41
C GLU A 257 -22.37 -35.01 5.03
N GLU A 258 -21.07 -35.28 4.86
CA GLU A 258 -20.44 -36.50 5.42
C GLU A 258 -19.18 -36.32 6.28
N ASP A 259 -18.77 -35.08 6.64
CA ASP A 259 -17.53 -34.84 7.41
C ASP A 259 -17.72 -34.23 8.82
N GLU A 260 -18.94 -34.24 9.39
CA GLU A 260 -19.19 -33.70 10.75
C GLU A 260 -18.65 -34.60 11.90
N ASP A 261 -18.28 -35.85 11.63
CA ASP A 261 -17.85 -36.79 12.67
C ASP A 261 -16.35 -36.69 13.05
N GLU A 262 -15.51 -36.03 12.23
CA GLU A 262 -14.06 -35.91 12.52
C GLU A 262 -13.69 -34.71 13.42
N GLU A 263 -14.51 -33.65 13.43
CA GLU A 263 -14.28 -32.46 14.28
C GLU A 263 -14.47 -32.78 15.77
N ASP A 264 -15.40 -33.67 16.11
CA ASP A 264 -15.67 -34.06 17.50
C ASP A 264 -14.50 -34.82 18.15
N GLU A 265 -13.71 -35.59 17.38
CA GLU A 265 -12.52 -36.27 17.93
C GLU A 265 -11.36 -35.29 18.25
N THR A 266 -11.28 -34.16 17.54
CA THR A 266 -10.24 -33.16 17.78
C THR A 266 -10.49 -32.38 19.07
N LEU A 267 -11.75 -32.00 19.34
CA LEU A 267 -12.15 -31.30 20.55
C LEU A 267 -11.95 -32.15 21.82
N VAL A 268 -12.15 -33.47 21.72
CA VAL A 268 -11.90 -34.38 22.85
C VAL A 268 -10.41 -34.42 23.19
N LYS A 269 -9.52 -34.51 22.20
CA LYS A 269 -8.05 -34.52 22.41
C LYS A 269 -7.56 -33.21 23.02
N GLU A 270 -8.03 -32.07 22.55
CA GLU A 270 -7.67 -30.78 23.13
C GLU A 270 -8.10 -30.65 24.60
N SER A 271 -9.27 -31.20 24.95
CA SER A 271 -9.74 -31.22 26.34
C SER A 271 -8.88 -32.09 27.26
N GLU A 272 -8.36 -33.21 26.76
CA GLU A 272 -7.44 -34.10 27.49
C GLU A 272 -6.07 -33.44 27.68
N ASP A 273 -5.54 -32.77 26.66
CA ASP A 273 -4.27 -32.04 26.72
C ASP A 273 -4.33 -30.88 27.71
N VAL A 274 -5.43 -30.12 27.74
CA VAL A 274 -5.66 -29.04 28.71
C VAL A 274 -5.74 -29.61 30.13
N ALA A 275 -6.43 -30.74 30.33
CA ALA A 275 -6.50 -31.39 31.63
C ALA A 275 -5.13 -31.91 32.11
N GLN A 276 -4.33 -32.46 31.20
CA GLN A 276 -2.97 -32.93 31.50
C GLN A 276 -2.02 -31.77 31.82
N MET A 277 -2.13 -30.65 31.10
CA MET A 277 -1.36 -29.44 31.39
C MET A 277 -1.77 -28.83 32.75
N ALA A 278 -3.06 -28.79 33.07
CA ALA A 278 -3.51 -28.35 34.39
C ALA A 278 -2.98 -29.24 35.53
N ALA A 279 -2.95 -30.56 35.32
CA ALA A 279 -2.40 -31.51 36.30
C ALA A 279 -0.88 -31.34 36.52
N THR A 280 -0.12 -31.11 35.45
CA THR A 280 1.33 -30.88 35.54
C THR A 280 1.65 -29.55 36.22
N VAL A 281 0.93 -28.47 35.92
CA VAL A 281 1.08 -27.18 36.61
C VAL A 281 0.75 -27.31 38.10
N ALA A 282 -0.32 -28.02 38.45
CA ALA A 282 -0.67 -28.26 39.85
C ALA A 282 0.41 -29.05 40.60
N ALA A 283 1.02 -30.04 39.95
CA ALA A 283 2.13 -30.81 40.53
C ALA A 283 3.39 -29.95 40.76
N VAL A 284 3.76 -29.09 39.79
CA VAL A 284 4.89 -28.17 39.90
C VAL A 284 4.65 -27.13 41.00
N GLN A 285 3.45 -26.58 41.08
CA GLN A 285 3.07 -25.64 42.14
C GLN A 285 3.12 -26.30 43.53
N ALA A 286 2.65 -27.55 43.66
CA ALA A 286 2.75 -28.29 44.92
C ALA A 286 4.21 -28.53 45.33
N GLN A 287 5.08 -28.89 44.38
CA GLN A 287 6.51 -29.07 44.62
C GLN A 287 7.20 -27.76 45.03
N ALA A 288 6.87 -26.64 44.37
CA ALA A 288 7.38 -25.32 44.72
C ALA A 288 6.92 -24.87 46.13
N ARG A 289 5.65 -25.12 46.48
CA ARG A 289 5.11 -24.83 47.83
C ARG A 289 5.83 -25.63 48.91
N GLN A 290 6.14 -26.90 48.64
CA GLN A 290 6.89 -27.75 49.57
C GLN A 290 8.35 -27.28 49.72
N ALA A 291 8.98 -26.84 48.64
CA ALA A 291 10.36 -26.36 48.66
C ALA A 291 10.53 -25.01 49.40
N LEU A 292 9.53 -24.14 49.34
CA LEU A 292 9.61 -22.77 49.87
C LEU A 292 9.19 -22.63 51.34
N SER A 293 8.61 -23.67 51.96
CA SER A 293 8.19 -23.67 53.37
C SER A 293 7.35 -22.44 53.79
N LEU A 294 6.48 -21.95 52.90
CA LEU A 294 5.70 -20.74 53.12
C LEU A 294 4.70 -20.92 54.29
N PRO A 295 4.49 -19.90 55.14
CA PRO A 295 3.46 -19.94 56.19
C PRO A 295 2.06 -20.16 55.59
N ALA A 296 1.23 -20.96 56.28
CA ALA A 296 -0.12 -21.29 55.82
C ALA A 296 -1.00 -20.06 55.56
N GLU A 297 -0.88 -19.02 56.40
CA GLU A 297 -1.62 -17.76 56.24
C GLU A 297 -1.28 -17.03 54.94
N LEU A 298 -0.01 -17.08 54.51
CA LEU A 298 0.42 -16.46 53.26
C LEU A 298 -0.06 -17.25 52.05
N LEU A 299 -0.12 -18.58 52.16
CA LEU A 299 -0.72 -19.42 51.13
C LEU A 299 -2.23 -19.16 50.98
N GLU A 300 -2.95 -18.97 52.08
CA GLU A 300 -4.38 -18.58 52.05
C GLU A 300 -4.60 -17.21 51.40
N HIS A 301 -3.71 -16.25 51.63
CA HIS A 301 -3.78 -14.95 50.96
C HIS A 301 -3.48 -15.04 49.47
N VAL A 302 -2.48 -15.84 49.07
CA VAL A 302 -2.15 -16.05 47.66
C VAL A 302 -3.30 -16.76 46.94
N THR A 303 -3.90 -17.79 47.53
CA THR A 303 -5.04 -18.49 46.91
C THR A 303 -6.29 -17.61 46.84
N ALA A 304 -6.55 -16.77 47.84
CA ALA A 304 -7.65 -15.80 47.79
C ALA A 304 -7.42 -14.75 46.70
N TRP A 305 -6.18 -14.28 46.53
CA TRP A 305 -5.81 -13.34 45.47
C TRP A 305 -5.89 -13.96 44.07
N GLU A 306 -5.39 -15.19 43.89
CA GLU A 306 -5.52 -15.96 42.64
C GLU A 306 -7.00 -16.16 42.27
N ALA A 307 -7.86 -16.51 43.24
CA ALA A 307 -9.30 -16.65 43.02
C ALA A 307 -9.97 -15.33 42.62
N GLN A 308 -9.54 -14.21 43.23
CA GLN A 308 -10.03 -12.88 42.86
C GLN A 308 -9.59 -12.49 41.45
N GLN A 309 -8.33 -12.76 41.09
CA GLN A 309 -7.81 -12.48 39.74
C GLN A 309 -8.54 -13.32 38.69
N ALA A 310 -8.70 -14.62 38.92
CA ALA A 310 -9.44 -15.50 38.03
C ALA A 310 -10.90 -15.04 37.83
N GLY A 311 -11.54 -14.51 38.88
CA GLY A 311 -12.87 -13.91 38.79
C GLY A 311 -12.92 -12.68 37.88
N LEU A 312 -11.96 -11.75 38.04
CA LEU A 312 -11.87 -10.54 37.21
C LEU A 312 -11.54 -10.86 35.75
N GLU A 313 -10.65 -11.82 35.50
CA GLU A 313 -10.33 -12.28 34.14
C GLU A 313 -11.55 -12.93 33.47
N LEU A 314 -12.32 -13.73 34.21
CA LEU A 314 -13.56 -14.31 33.69
C LEU A 314 -14.60 -13.24 33.35
N GLU A 315 -14.82 -12.25 34.22
CA GLU A 315 -15.71 -11.12 33.95
C GLU A 315 -15.27 -10.32 32.72
N TRP A 316 -13.96 -10.09 32.58
CA TRP A 316 -13.39 -9.40 31.42
C TRP A 316 -13.60 -10.18 30.12
N ARG A 317 -13.30 -11.49 30.10
CA ARG A 317 -13.56 -12.37 28.94
C ARG A 317 -15.04 -12.38 28.57
N GLN A 318 -15.94 -12.49 29.55
CA GLN A 318 -17.39 -12.41 29.31
C GLN A 318 -17.84 -11.06 28.74
N ARG A 319 -17.16 -9.97 29.11
CA ARG A 319 -17.43 -8.63 28.54
C ARG A 319 -16.91 -8.54 27.11
N GLN A 320 -15.74 -9.08 26.83
CA GLN A 320 -15.18 -9.14 25.48
C GLN A 320 -16.05 -9.98 24.55
N SER A 321 -16.49 -11.17 24.96
CA SER A 321 -17.41 -12.01 24.17
C SER A 321 -18.74 -11.31 23.90
N ARG A 322 -19.30 -10.56 24.86
CA ARG A 322 -20.51 -9.74 24.65
C ARG A 322 -20.30 -8.64 23.62
N LEU A 323 -19.20 -7.90 23.72
CA LEU A 323 -18.88 -6.84 22.76
C LEU A 323 -18.64 -7.38 21.35
N HIS A 324 -17.99 -8.55 21.24
CA HIS A 324 -17.79 -9.21 19.95
C HIS A 324 -19.11 -9.67 19.33
N ALA A 325 -20.01 -10.28 20.12
CA ALA A 325 -21.35 -10.65 19.65
C ALA A 325 -22.17 -9.43 19.21
N GLU A 326 -22.12 -8.31 19.94
CA GLU A 326 -22.78 -7.05 19.55
C GLU A 326 -22.17 -6.46 18.27
N PHE A 327 -20.87 -6.60 18.07
CA PHE A 327 -20.18 -6.16 16.86
C PHE A 327 -20.61 -6.97 15.64
N GLU A 328 -20.61 -8.30 15.73
CA GLU A 328 -21.05 -9.18 14.64
C GLU A 328 -22.54 -8.97 14.30
N GLU A 329 -23.40 -8.73 15.30
CA GLU A 329 -24.80 -8.39 15.05
C GLU A 329 -24.94 -7.04 14.32
N ARG A 330 -24.14 -6.02 14.67
CA ARG A 330 -24.14 -4.73 13.96
C ARG A 330 -23.64 -4.88 12.53
N LYS A 331 -22.59 -5.67 12.30
CA LYS A 331 -22.05 -5.98 10.98
C LYS A 331 -23.12 -6.63 10.10
N ARG A 332 -23.78 -7.67 10.60
CA ARG A 332 -24.88 -8.35 9.91
C ARG A 332 -26.03 -7.40 9.55
N ARG A 333 -26.47 -6.54 10.47
CA ARG A 333 -27.52 -5.54 10.19
C ARG A 333 -27.11 -4.54 9.10
N LEU A 334 -25.84 -4.17 9.04
CA LEU A 334 -25.30 -3.24 8.05
C LEU A 334 -25.24 -3.90 6.67
N GLU A 335 -24.82 -5.16 6.59
CA GLU A 335 -24.85 -5.98 5.37
C GLU A 335 -26.29 -6.17 4.85
N GLU A 336 -27.24 -6.51 5.72
CA GLU A 336 -28.67 -6.63 5.36
C GLU A 336 -29.23 -5.30 4.82
N GLN A 337 -28.84 -4.16 5.42
CA GLN A 337 -29.20 -2.83 4.90
C GLN A 337 -28.59 -2.55 3.52
N GLN A 338 -27.32 -2.88 3.31
CA GLN A 338 -26.65 -2.69 2.01
C GLN A 338 -27.28 -3.56 0.92
N ILE A 339 -27.59 -4.82 1.21
CA ILE A 339 -28.29 -5.73 0.28
C ILE A 339 -29.67 -5.17 -0.06
N GLY A 340 -30.42 -4.69 0.94
CA GLY A 340 -31.70 -4.03 0.74
C GLY A 340 -31.62 -2.77 -0.14
N GLN A 341 -30.60 -1.94 0.05
CA GLN A 341 -30.37 -0.74 -0.76
C GLN A 341 -29.94 -1.08 -2.19
N ARG A 342 -29.03 -2.04 -2.38
CA ARG A 342 -28.60 -2.51 -3.71
C ARG A 342 -29.77 -3.09 -4.50
N LYS A 343 -30.66 -3.86 -3.85
CA LYS A 343 -31.87 -4.39 -4.48
C LYS A 343 -32.82 -3.27 -4.91
N LYS A 344 -33.12 -2.30 -4.04
CA LYS A 344 -33.95 -1.14 -4.37
C LYS A 344 -33.34 -0.29 -5.50
N PHE A 345 -32.03 -0.10 -5.50
CA PHE A 345 -31.34 0.64 -6.55
C PHE A 345 -31.40 -0.07 -7.90
N ARG A 346 -31.19 -1.41 -7.92
CA ARG A 346 -31.32 -2.22 -9.13
C ARG A 346 -32.74 -2.18 -9.69
N GLU A 347 -33.75 -2.30 -8.84
CA GLU A 347 -35.16 -2.19 -9.23
C GLU A 347 -35.49 -0.79 -9.78
N ALA A 348 -35.01 0.28 -9.12
CA ALA A 348 -35.20 1.66 -9.59
C ALA A 348 -34.49 1.94 -10.93
N CYS A 349 -33.27 1.43 -11.14
CA CYS A 349 -32.56 1.56 -12.42
C CYS A 349 -33.28 0.79 -13.53
N ASN A 350 -33.75 -0.43 -13.27
CA ASN A 350 -34.50 -1.22 -14.23
C ASN A 350 -35.82 -0.54 -14.62
N GLU A 351 -36.51 0.09 -13.67
CA GLU A 351 -37.73 0.84 -13.93
C GLU A 351 -37.46 2.12 -14.75
N ALA A 352 -36.39 2.86 -14.41
CA ALA A 352 -36.01 4.08 -15.11
C ALA A 352 -35.50 3.83 -16.53
N LEU A 353 -34.82 2.70 -16.79
CA LEU A 353 -34.26 2.37 -18.10
C LEU A 353 -35.27 1.69 -19.03
N ARG A 354 -36.36 1.11 -18.52
CA ARG A 354 -37.39 0.44 -19.32
C ARG A 354 -37.93 1.31 -20.49
N PRO A 355 -38.32 2.59 -20.28
CA PRO A 355 -38.80 3.43 -21.38
C PRO A 355 -37.72 3.74 -22.44
N LEU A 356 -36.45 3.85 -22.04
CA LEU A 356 -35.34 4.07 -22.98
C LEU A 356 -35.06 2.83 -23.84
N TYR A 357 -35.22 1.62 -23.28
CA TYR A 357 -35.14 0.39 -24.06
C TYR A 357 -36.30 0.25 -25.04
N GLU A 358 -37.51 0.67 -24.65
CA GLU A 358 -38.68 0.70 -25.54
C GLU A 358 -38.47 1.72 -26.68
N GLU A 359 -38.00 2.93 -26.39
CA GLU A 359 -37.68 3.95 -27.39
C GLU A 359 -36.53 3.52 -28.32
N GLY A 360 -35.47 2.92 -27.77
CA GLY A 360 -34.37 2.36 -28.55
C GLY A 360 -34.83 1.27 -29.51
N ALA A 361 -35.79 0.43 -29.09
CA ALA A 361 -36.40 -0.58 -29.95
C ALA A 361 -37.22 0.06 -31.10
N GLU A 362 -37.95 1.14 -30.83
CA GLU A 362 -38.68 1.90 -31.85
C GLU A 362 -37.74 2.58 -32.86
N VAL A 363 -36.66 3.21 -32.38
CA VAL A 363 -35.64 3.84 -33.24
C VAL A 363 -34.95 2.80 -34.12
N CYS A 364 -34.62 1.63 -33.58
CA CYS A 364 -34.07 0.53 -34.38
C CYS A 364 -35.06 0.09 -35.47
N ALA A 365 -36.36 -0.01 -35.15
CA ALA A 365 -37.40 -0.34 -36.12
C ALA A 365 -37.58 0.76 -37.19
N GLU A 366 -37.32 2.03 -36.88
CA GLU A 366 -37.39 3.14 -37.84
C GLU A 366 -36.14 3.22 -38.74
N LEU A 367 -34.95 3.06 -38.15
CA LEU A 367 -33.67 2.97 -38.86
C LEU A 367 -33.70 1.87 -39.91
N GLU A 368 -34.27 0.73 -39.54
CA GLU A 368 -34.48 -0.38 -40.44
C GLU A 368 -35.39 -0.04 -41.62
N LYS A 369 -36.52 0.64 -41.39
CA LYS A 369 -37.39 1.12 -42.48
C LYS A 369 -36.64 2.04 -43.44
N LEU A 370 -35.77 2.90 -42.92
CA LEU A 370 -34.97 3.85 -43.71
C LEU A 370 -33.82 3.17 -44.47
N LEU A 371 -33.18 2.16 -43.86
CA LEU A 371 -32.03 1.44 -44.44
C LEU A 371 -32.47 0.46 -45.54
N VAL A 372 -33.64 -0.16 -45.41
CA VAL A 372 -34.24 -1.04 -46.43
C VAL A 372 -34.36 -0.35 -47.80
N GLY A 373 -34.57 0.97 -47.84
CA GLY A 373 -34.62 1.74 -49.09
C GLY A 373 -33.25 2.16 -49.67
N LYS A 374 -32.21 2.30 -48.83
CA LYS A 374 -30.89 2.80 -49.26
C LYS A 374 -29.92 1.71 -49.67
N ILE A 375 -29.99 0.53 -49.04
CA ILE A 375 -29.13 -0.62 -49.40
C ILE A 375 -29.41 -1.09 -50.84
N CYS A 376 -30.65 -0.90 -51.34
CA CYS A 376 -31.00 -1.21 -52.73
C CYS A 376 -30.26 -0.35 -53.77
N ARG A 377 -29.77 0.85 -53.42
CA ARG A 377 -28.98 1.71 -54.33
C ARG A 377 -27.50 1.34 -54.42
N ILE A 378 -26.92 0.74 -53.37
CA ILE A 378 -25.52 0.29 -53.39
C ILE A 378 -25.35 -0.90 -54.35
N CYS A 379 -26.38 -1.73 -54.50
CA CYS A 379 -26.42 -2.83 -55.48
C CYS A 379 -26.46 -2.34 -56.94
N GLN A 380 -26.87 -1.10 -57.22
CA GLN A 380 -26.89 -0.54 -58.58
C GLN A 380 -25.50 -0.05 -59.05
N ALA A 381 -24.57 0.25 -58.14
CA ALA A 381 -23.22 0.67 -58.51
C ALA A 381 -22.28 -0.51 -58.86
N ALA A 382 -22.72 -1.76 -58.67
CA ALA A 382 -21.94 -2.96 -58.95
C ALA A 382 -22.37 -3.70 -60.24
N ALA A 383 -23.31 -3.15 -61.02
CA ALA A 383 -23.87 -3.80 -62.20
C ALA A 383 -23.64 -2.99 -63.48
N ASP A 384 -22.37 -2.93 -63.92
CA ASP A 384 -21.99 -2.53 -65.29
C ASP A 384 -21.65 -3.76 -66.16
N THR A 385 -22.40 -4.85 -65.96
CA THR A 385 -22.49 -5.95 -66.94
C THR A 385 -23.96 -6.28 -67.20
N ALA A 386 -24.33 -6.15 -68.47
CA ALA A 386 -25.67 -6.24 -69.04
C ALA A 386 -26.57 -7.35 -68.47
N VAL A 387 -27.63 -6.96 -67.76
CA VAL A 387 -28.85 -7.74 -67.57
C VAL A 387 -30.07 -6.80 -67.63
N LEU A 388 -31.11 -7.24 -68.33
CA LEU A 388 -32.35 -6.51 -68.63
C LEU A 388 -33.05 -5.94 -67.37
N PRO A 389 -33.70 -4.77 -67.46
CA PRO A 389 -34.28 -4.09 -66.31
C PRO A 389 -35.78 -4.35 -66.20
N GLU A 390 -36.24 -5.33 -65.42
CA GLU A 390 -37.66 -5.38 -65.01
C GLU A 390 -38.00 -6.37 -63.89
N VAL A 391 -37.30 -6.31 -62.74
CA VAL A 391 -37.85 -6.79 -61.46
C VAL A 391 -37.25 -5.93 -60.35
N GLN A 392 -38.08 -5.16 -59.62
CA GLN A 392 -37.65 -4.49 -58.40
C GLN A 392 -37.21 -5.54 -57.38
N ARG A 393 -35.90 -5.69 -57.19
CA ARG A 393 -35.34 -6.58 -56.17
C ARG A 393 -35.57 -5.93 -54.80
N GLY A 394 -36.41 -6.57 -53.98
CA GLY A 394 -36.58 -6.22 -52.57
C GLY A 394 -35.27 -6.38 -51.78
N PRO A 395 -35.20 -5.85 -50.55
CA PRO A 395 -34.04 -6.03 -49.67
C PRO A 395 -33.71 -7.53 -49.49
N LEU A 396 -32.44 -7.90 -49.63
CA LEU A 396 -31.96 -9.29 -49.49
C LEU A 396 -31.60 -9.65 -48.04
N ALA A 397 -31.33 -8.65 -47.21
CA ALA A 397 -31.01 -8.80 -45.80
C ALA A 397 -31.47 -7.57 -45.00
N ARG A 398 -31.67 -7.75 -43.71
CA ARG A 398 -32.06 -6.74 -42.72
C ARG A 398 -30.94 -6.60 -41.69
N ILE A 399 -30.54 -5.37 -41.33
CA ILE A 399 -29.52 -5.18 -40.27
C ILE A 399 -30.17 -5.49 -38.92
N LYS A 400 -29.61 -6.44 -38.19
CA LYS A 400 -30.12 -6.87 -36.89
C LYS A 400 -29.43 -6.15 -35.73
N ALA A 401 -28.12 -5.89 -35.86
CA ALA A 401 -27.34 -5.19 -34.84
C ALA A 401 -26.07 -4.55 -35.44
N ILE A 402 -25.59 -3.47 -34.80
CA ILE A 402 -24.26 -2.89 -35.03
C ILE A 402 -23.57 -2.83 -33.67
N SER A 403 -22.41 -3.48 -33.54
CA SER A 403 -21.62 -3.47 -32.31
C SER A 403 -20.18 -3.02 -32.57
N PHE A 404 -19.62 -2.30 -31.62
CA PHE A 404 -18.19 -1.94 -31.62
C PHE A 404 -17.46 -2.94 -30.74
N GLY A 405 -16.45 -3.62 -31.28
CA GLY A 405 -15.77 -4.69 -30.56
C GLY A 405 -14.38 -4.99 -31.07
N LYS A 406 -13.61 -5.71 -30.24
CA LYS A 406 -12.34 -6.33 -30.65
C LYS A 406 -12.64 -7.40 -31.71
N MET A 407 -11.83 -7.45 -32.77
CA MET A 407 -11.97 -8.46 -33.81
C MET A 407 -10.92 -9.54 -33.58
N ASP A 408 -11.34 -10.64 -32.96
CA ASP A 408 -10.41 -11.69 -32.52
C ASP A 408 -9.90 -12.57 -33.68
N SER A 409 -10.31 -12.30 -34.93
CA SER A 409 -9.85 -13.03 -36.11
C SER A 409 -9.35 -12.12 -37.24
N PRO A 410 -8.22 -12.46 -37.91
CA PRO A 410 -7.71 -11.68 -39.04
C PRO A 410 -8.66 -11.78 -40.24
N LEU A 411 -8.95 -10.64 -40.89
CA LEU A 411 -9.86 -10.58 -42.03
C LEU A 411 -9.20 -11.20 -43.27
N ARG A 412 -9.78 -12.30 -43.78
CA ARG A 412 -9.51 -12.78 -45.15
C ARG A 412 -10.57 -12.21 -46.09
N ILE A 413 -10.14 -11.48 -47.12
CA ILE A 413 -11.02 -11.02 -48.19
C ILE A 413 -11.31 -12.22 -49.11
N PRO A 414 -12.56 -12.68 -49.26
CA PRO A 414 -12.86 -13.78 -50.17
C PRO A 414 -12.62 -13.35 -51.62
N ASN A 415 -11.94 -14.18 -52.42
CA ASN A 415 -11.64 -14.04 -53.86
C ASN A 415 -10.48 -13.11 -54.28
N CYS A 416 -9.55 -12.76 -53.39
CA CYS A 416 -8.28 -12.16 -53.82
C CYS A 416 -7.23 -13.27 -54.08
N PRO A 417 -6.64 -13.40 -55.28
CA PRO A 417 -5.64 -14.43 -55.56
C PRO A 417 -4.40 -14.23 -54.68
N SER A 418 -4.04 -15.26 -53.93
CA SER A 418 -2.98 -15.25 -52.92
C SER A 418 -1.59 -15.05 -53.53
N ARG A 419 -1.08 -13.81 -53.47
CA ARG A 419 0.36 -13.52 -53.51
C ARG A 419 0.76 -12.74 -52.27
N GLY A 420 1.25 -13.47 -51.27
CA GLY A 420 2.30 -13.01 -50.34
C GLY A 420 2.06 -11.75 -49.50
N MET A 421 0.84 -11.49 -49.01
CA MET A 421 0.65 -10.50 -47.94
C MET A 421 0.12 -11.18 -46.67
N ALA A 422 0.85 -10.97 -45.58
CA ALA A 422 0.55 -11.46 -44.24
C ALA A 422 -0.85 -11.02 -43.78
N SER A 423 -1.56 -11.91 -43.09
CA SER A 423 -2.79 -11.60 -42.37
C SER A 423 -2.55 -10.42 -41.43
N VAL A 424 -3.33 -9.34 -41.58
CA VAL A 424 -3.20 -8.16 -40.73
C VAL A 424 -4.10 -8.35 -39.50
N PRO A 425 -3.56 -8.46 -38.27
CA PRO A 425 -4.37 -8.48 -37.06
C PRO A 425 -4.95 -7.09 -36.82
N VAL A 426 -6.28 -6.97 -36.75
CA VAL A 426 -6.98 -5.71 -36.48
C VAL A 426 -7.61 -5.80 -35.10
N SER A 427 -7.14 -5.00 -34.14
CA SER A 427 -7.59 -5.09 -32.74
C SER A 427 -8.91 -4.36 -32.45
N ALA A 428 -9.47 -3.58 -33.39
CA ALA A 428 -10.76 -2.92 -33.22
C ALA A 428 -11.46 -2.67 -34.58
N GLY A 429 -12.76 -2.94 -34.63
CA GLY A 429 -13.58 -2.62 -35.78
C GLY A 429 -15.08 -2.61 -35.48
N VAL A 430 -15.88 -2.33 -36.50
CA VAL A 430 -17.34 -2.33 -36.42
C VAL A 430 -17.87 -3.67 -36.92
N LEU A 431 -18.69 -4.33 -36.11
CA LEU A 431 -19.33 -5.61 -36.42
C LEU A 431 -20.82 -5.34 -36.75
N VAL A 432 -21.27 -5.77 -37.92
CA VAL A 432 -22.63 -5.57 -38.41
C VAL A 432 -23.27 -6.93 -38.63
N THR A 433 -24.31 -7.24 -37.87
CA THR A 433 -25.06 -8.50 -38.00
C THR A 433 -26.23 -8.31 -38.96
N LEU A 434 -26.30 -9.13 -40.00
CA LEU A 434 -27.27 -9.06 -41.10
C LEU A 434 -28.12 -10.33 -41.11
N GLU A 435 -29.44 -10.21 -41.00
CA GLU A 435 -30.38 -11.32 -41.12
C GLU A 435 -30.88 -11.46 -42.56
N LYS A 436 -30.75 -12.65 -43.16
CA LYS A 436 -31.17 -12.89 -44.55
C LYS A 436 -32.70 -12.98 -44.62
N ILE A 437 -33.31 -12.20 -45.52
CA ILE A 437 -34.77 -12.21 -45.70
C ILE A 437 -35.16 -13.44 -46.53
N VAL A 438 -35.92 -14.34 -45.91
CA VAL A 438 -36.51 -15.53 -46.54
C VAL A 438 -37.97 -15.28 -46.90
N ASP A 439 -38.51 -16.01 -47.86
CA ASP A 439 -39.93 -15.94 -48.20
C ASP A 439 -40.82 -16.49 -47.06
N ARG A 440 -42.15 -16.42 -47.22
CA ARG A 440 -43.11 -16.92 -46.22
C ARG A 440 -42.98 -18.43 -45.92
N ASN A 441 -42.26 -19.18 -46.75
CA ASN A 441 -42.03 -20.61 -46.59
C ASN A 441 -40.61 -20.92 -46.07
N GLY A 442 -39.81 -19.90 -45.70
CA GLY A 442 -38.45 -20.08 -45.21
C GLY A 442 -37.41 -20.34 -46.31
N ILE A 443 -37.75 -20.15 -47.58
CA ILE A 443 -36.84 -20.36 -48.71
C ILE A 443 -36.12 -19.05 -49.02
N ALA A 444 -34.79 -19.12 -49.15
CA ALA A 444 -33.99 -17.96 -49.54
C ALA A 444 -34.40 -17.46 -50.94
N MET A 445 -34.62 -16.15 -51.08
CA MET A 445 -35.11 -15.57 -52.34
C MET A 445 -34.13 -15.66 -53.52
N LEU A 446 -32.87 -16.02 -53.29
CA LEU A 446 -31.84 -16.24 -54.31
C LEU A 446 -31.17 -17.61 -54.11
N PRO A 447 -30.87 -18.34 -55.20
CA PRO A 447 -30.07 -19.57 -55.13
C PRO A 447 -28.67 -19.25 -54.62
N ALA A 448 -28.00 -20.23 -53.98
CA ALA A 448 -26.72 -20.01 -53.29
C ALA A 448 -25.59 -19.49 -54.22
N SER A 449 -25.64 -19.78 -55.51
CA SER A 449 -24.68 -19.25 -56.50
C SER A 449 -24.81 -17.75 -56.74
N ASP A 450 -26.00 -17.19 -56.50
CA ASP A 450 -26.35 -15.81 -56.84
C ASP A 450 -26.57 -14.97 -55.57
N ASP A 451 -26.32 -15.54 -54.40
CA ASP A 451 -26.47 -14.89 -53.11
C ASP A 451 -25.19 -14.12 -52.74
N PRO A 452 -25.20 -12.77 -52.77
CA PRO A 452 -24.02 -11.97 -52.44
C PRO A 452 -23.61 -12.10 -50.97
N MET A 453 -24.49 -12.66 -50.12
CA MET A 453 -24.22 -12.92 -48.71
C MET A 453 -23.59 -14.29 -48.45
N ALA A 454 -23.51 -15.17 -49.45
CA ALA A 454 -22.94 -16.52 -49.32
C ALA A 454 -21.48 -16.58 -48.81
N PRO A 455 -20.57 -15.63 -49.13
CA PRO A 455 -19.18 -15.72 -48.68
C PRO A 455 -18.93 -15.16 -47.26
N PHE A 456 -19.93 -14.61 -46.59
CA PHE A 456 -19.79 -14.10 -45.22
C PHE A 456 -20.08 -15.20 -44.19
N THR A 457 -19.40 -15.14 -43.04
CA THR A 457 -19.52 -16.16 -41.99
C THR A 457 -20.94 -16.20 -41.43
N ARG A 458 -21.59 -17.36 -41.54
CA ARG A 458 -22.93 -17.58 -40.98
C ARG A 458 -22.81 -17.88 -39.49
N SER A 459 -23.33 -17.01 -38.63
CA SER A 459 -23.66 -17.40 -37.27
C SER A 459 -24.97 -18.19 -37.31
N GLY A 460 -25.09 -19.26 -36.52
CA GLY A 460 -26.21 -20.19 -36.59
C GLY A 460 -27.57 -19.47 -36.54
N ARG A 461 -28.53 -19.91 -37.39
CA ARG A 461 -29.89 -19.34 -37.60
C ARG A 461 -30.02 -18.20 -38.64
N GLY A 462 -29.25 -18.22 -39.72
CA GLY A 462 -29.53 -17.39 -40.91
C GLY A 462 -29.09 -15.92 -40.80
N THR A 463 -28.31 -15.60 -39.76
CA THR A 463 -27.62 -14.32 -39.60
C THR A 463 -26.20 -14.42 -40.14
N THR A 464 -25.72 -13.32 -40.72
CA THR A 464 -24.41 -13.20 -41.35
C THR A 464 -23.71 -11.99 -40.76
N GLU A 465 -22.47 -12.14 -40.34
CA GLU A 465 -21.72 -11.05 -39.69
C GLU A 465 -20.71 -10.43 -40.65
N MET A 466 -20.69 -9.09 -40.71
CA MET A 466 -19.75 -8.31 -41.50
C MET A 466 -18.85 -7.47 -40.60
N LYS A 467 -17.53 -7.59 -40.78
CA LYS A 467 -16.50 -6.96 -39.94
C LYS A 467 -15.74 -5.87 -40.71
N ILE A 468 -15.70 -4.62 -40.21
CA ILE A 468 -15.02 -3.46 -40.85
C ILE A 468 -13.87 -2.91 -39.97
N PRO A 469 -12.61 -2.88 -40.44
CA PRO A 469 -11.44 -2.42 -39.66
C PRO A 469 -11.21 -0.90 -39.68
N LEU A 470 -10.80 -0.31 -38.53
CA LEU A 470 -10.65 1.15 -38.33
C LEU A 470 -9.42 1.80 -39.00
N ARG A 471 -8.37 1.02 -39.35
CA ARG A 471 -7.09 1.53 -39.87
C ARG A 471 -7.12 2.05 -41.31
N LEU A 472 -8.27 2.07 -41.97
CA LEU A 472 -8.46 2.81 -43.24
C LEU A 472 -8.48 4.35 -43.02
N LEU A 473 -8.06 4.82 -41.83
CA LEU A 473 -7.91 6.21 -41.41
C LEU A 473 -6.44 6.40 -40.92
N SER A 474 -5.66 7.29 -41.57
CA SER A 474 -4.17 7.33 -41.60
C SER A 474 -3.43 8.03 -40.42
N SER A 475 -2.26 7.51 -39.97
CA SER A 475 -1.27 8.18 -39.06
C SER A 475 0.22 7.93 -39.45
N ARG A 476 1.18 8.84 -39.08
CA ARG A 476 2.62 8.93 -39.50
C ARG A 476 3.63 8.43 -38.41
N VAL A 477 4.83 7.96 -38.78
CA VAL A 477 5.92 7.41 -37.90
C VAL A 477 7.26 8.21 -38.07
N ARG A 478 8.10 8.34 -37.02
CA ARG A 478 9.39 9.11 -36.99
C ARG A 478 10.65 8.20 -36.92
N MET A 479 11.79 8.71 -37.40
CA MET A 479 13.14 8.10 -37.34
C MET A 479 14.03 8.83 -36.29
N LEU A 480 15.06 8.15 -35.74
CA LEU A 480 16.04 8.70 -34.77
C LEU A 480 16.77 9.95 -35.30
N THR A 481 17.20 10.84 -34.40
CA THR A 481 17.87 12.10 -34.73
C THR A 481 19.38 11.94 -34.97
N GLU A 482 19.99 12.90 -35.67
CA GLU A 482 21.44 12.91 -35.98
C GLU A 482 22.33 12.95 -34.72
N GLU A 483 21.88 13.58 -33.64
CA GLU A 483 22.62 13.64 -32.37
C GLU A 483 22.59 12.29 -31.61
N GLU A 484 21.41 11.62 -31.57
CA GLU A 484 21.28 10.27 -31.04
C GLU A 484 22.09 9.25 -31.87
N THR A 485 22.12 9.43 -33.19
CA THR A 485 22.99 8.60 -34.06
C THR A 485 24.47 8.91 -33.87
N ALA A 486 24.86 10.16 -33.62
CA ALA A 486 26.25 10.52 -33.36
C ALA A 486 26.75 9.97 -32.02
N LEU A 487 25.92 9.94 -30.98
CA LEU A 487 26.22 9.27 -29.71
C LEU A 487 26.33 7.75 -29.87
N ALA A 488 25.53 7.17 -30.78
CA ALA A 488 25.47 5.74 -31.06
C ALA A 488 26.61 5.18 -31.93
N VAL A 489 27.15 5.97 -32.86
CA VAL A 489 28.09 5.51 -33.90
C VAL A 489 29.56 5.60 -33.47
N GLY A 490 29.81 5.56 -32.15
CA GLY A 490 31.14 5.34 -31.58
C GLY A 490 31.73 3.97 -32.00
N ALA A 491 32.30 3.92 -33.21
CA ALA A 491 33.12 2.85 -33.79
C ALA A 491 32.44 1.53 -34.23
N ALA A 492 31.49 1.54 -35.18
CA ALA A 492 31.32 0.42 -36.15
C ALA A 492 30.43 0.77 -37.37
N SER A 493 31.06 0.86 -38.54
CA SER A 493 30.59 0.61 -39.93
C SER A 493 29.08 0.67 -40.30
N GLY A 494 28.69 1.74 -41.01
CA GLY A 494 28.42 1.62 -42.46
C GLY A 494 27.03 1.22 -42.98
N THR A 495 25.95 1.25 -42.21
CA THR A 495 24.57 1.12 -42.75
C THR A 495 23.62 2.20 -42.19
N ASN A 496 22.96 2.94 -43.09
CA ASN A 496 22.17 4.17 -42.83
C ASN A 496 20.77 3.94 -42.20
N GLU A 497 20.56 2.87 -41.44
CA GLU A 497 19.35 2.72 -40.64
C GLU A 497 19.72 2.25 -39.23
N SER A 498 19.87 3.20 -38.30
CA SER A 498 19.99 2.93 -36.87
C SER A 498 18.63 2.46 -36.34
N ILE A 499 18.38 1.15 -36.42
CA ILE A 499 17.18 0.53 -35.84
C ILE A 499 17.42 0.37 -34.33
N PHE A 500 16.44 0.76 -33.51
CA PHE A 500 16.49 0.58 -32.06
C PHE A 500 16.30 -0.90 -31.73
N ILE A 501 17.34 -1.59 -31.26
CA ILE A 501 17.24 -3.03 -30.96
C ILE A 501 16.94 -3.20 -29.48
N VAL A 502 15.82 -3.84 -29.16
CA VAL A 502 15.48 -4.25 -27.80
C VAL A 502 15.79 -5.73 -27.68
N ARG A 503 16.83 -6.05 -26.93
CA ARG A 503 17.06 -7.41 -26.48
C ARG A 503 16.13 -7.73 -25.33
N TYR A 504 15.51 -8.89 -25.32
CA TYR A 504 14.52 -9.27 -24.32
C TYR A 504 14.79 -10.67 -23.75
N SER A 505 14.39 -10.89 -22.50
CA SER A 505 14.31 -12.21 -21.86
C SER A 505 12.84 -12.61 -21.69
N GLY A 506 12.58 -13.90 -21.52
CA GLY A 506 11.23 -14.45 -21.40
C GLY A 506 10.50 -14.59 -22.73
N GLY A 507 9.18 -14.81 -22.69
CA GLY A 507 8.34 -15.04 -23.87
C GLY A 507 8.27 -16.49 -24.36
N GLU A 508 9.16 -17.35 -23.89
CA GLU A 508 9.04 -18.80 -24.04
C GLU A 508 7.92 -19.29 -23.09
N ASN A 509 7.02 -20.14 -23.59
CA ASN A 509 5.89 -20.71 -22.82
C ASN A 509 4.91 -19.70 -22.19
N GLY A 510 4.83 -18.47 -22.72
CA GLY A 510 3.91 -17.44 -22.21
C GLY A 510 4.42 -16.65 -21.00
N ALA A 511 5.68 -16.82 -20.61
CA ALA A 511 6.31 -15.98 -19.58
C ALA A 511 6.34 -14.50 -20.03
N PRO A 512 6.18 -13.54 -19.11
CA PRO A 512 6.23 -12.11 -19.43
C PRO A 512 7.56 -11.75 -20.12
N ILE A 513 7.48 -10.99 -21.21
CA ILE A 513 8.65 -10.55 -21.96
C ILE A 513 9.17 -9.25 -21.36
N GLU A 514 10.43 -9.26 -20.94
CA GLU A 514 11.05 -8.11 -20.31
C GLU A 514 12.24 -7.61 -21.15
N PRO A 515 12.33 -6.28 -21.39
CA PRO A 515 13.44 -5.71 -22.12
C PRO A 515 14.69 -5.71 -21.24
N VAL A 516 15.77 -6.29 -21.78
CA VAL A 516 17.04 -6.56 -21.11
C VAL A 516 18.08 -5.50 -21.45
N GLU A 517 18.29 -5.27 -22.74
CA GLU A 517 19.36 -4.41 -23.25
C GLU A 517 18.80 -3.66 -24.45
N ILE A 518 19.08 -2.36 -24.52
CA ILE A 518 18.74 -1.54 -25.69
C ILE A 518 20.02 -1.16 -26.42
N LYS A 519 20.00 -1.34 -27.75
CA LYS A 519 21.04 -0.86 -28.64
C LYS A 519 20.50 0.26 -29.52
N PRO A 520 21.30 1.31 -29.77
CA PRO A 520 22.71 1.47 -29.38
C PRO A 520 22.91 1.70 -27.86
N ALA A 521 24.04 1.21 -27.34
CA ALA A 521 24.39 1.36 -25.92
C ALA A 521 24.60 2.84 -25.58
N GLY A 522 24.23 3.24 -24.36
CA GLY A 522 24.30 4.63 -23.89
C GLY A 522 22.96 5.39 -23.93
N LEU A 523 21.90 4.78 -24.48
CA LEU A 523 20.52 5.27 -24.34
C LEU A 523 19.92 4.84 -23.00
N SER A 524 19.15 5.72 -22.37
CA SER A 524 18.53 5.46 -21.07
C SER A 524 17.18 4.76 -21.25
N LEU A 525 17.00 3.57 -20.67
CA LEU A 525 15.70 2.87 -20.66
C LEU A 525 14.56 3.72 -20.07
N ALA A 526 14.87 4.67 -19.17
CA ALA A 526 13.88 5.52 -18.52
C ALA A 526 13.21 6.54 -19.47
N GLU A 527 13.86 6.86 -20.59
CA GLU A 527 13.37 7.81 -21.59
C GLU A 527 12.40 7.16 -22.59
N TYR A 528 12.36 5.83 -22.63
CA TYR A 528 11.54 5.06 -23.55
C TYR A 528 10.47 4.25 -22.79
N GLU A 529 9.30 4.13 -23.40
CA GLU A 529 8.22 3.23 -23.01
C GLU A 529 8.25 2.02 -23.95
N ILE A 530 8.63 0.86 -23.41
CA ILE A 530 8.77 -0.38 -24.15
C ILE A 530 7.61 -1.30 -23.78
N SER A 531 6.84 -1.73 -24.78
CA SER A 531 5.71 -2.64 -24.58
C SER A 531 5.80 -3.85 -25.51
N PHE A 532 5.50 -5.03 -24.97
CA PHE A 532 5.42 -6.31 -25.69
C PHE A 532 3.97 -6.82 -25.71
N ALA A 533 3.01 -5.95 -26.02
CA ALA A 533 1.57 -6.14 -25.77
C ALA A 533 0.93 -7.41 -26.38
N SER A 534 1.64 -8.16 -27.23
CA SER A 534 1.16 -9.41 -27.84
C SER A 534 2.32 -10.38 -28.15
N GLY A 535 3.37 -10.34 -27.35
CA GLY A 535 4.59 -11.11 -27.61
C GLY A 535 5.68 -10.30 -28.30
N VAL A 536 6.79 -10.98 -28.64
CA VAL A 536 8.02 -10.42 -29.21
C VAL A 536 7.75 -9.67 -30.52
N THR A 537 6.85 -10.19 -31.34
CA THR A 537 6.47 -9.63 -32.64
C THR A 537 5.69 -8.32 -32.53
N ALA A 538 5.17 -8.03 -31.34
CA ALA A 538 4.43 -6.82 -31.02
C ALA A 538 5.23 -5.83 -30.15
N LEU A 539 6.58 -5.88 -30.23
CA LEU A 539 7.43 -4.86 -29.62
C LEU A 539 7.06 -3.47 -30.17
N ARG A 540 6.68 -2.58 -29.26
CA ARG A 540 6.50 -1.14 -29.51
C ARG A 540 7.37 -0.38 -28.54
N VAL A 541 8.20 0.51 -29.08
CA VAL A 541 9.02 1.43 -28.30
C VAL A 541 8.56 2.85 -28.61
N GLU A 542 8.23 3.62 -27.57
CA GLU A 542 7.90 5.04 -27.68
C GLU A 542 8.84 5.87 -26.83
N HIS A 543 9.54 6.84 -27.41
CA HIS A 543 10.25 7.84 -26.63
C HIS A 543 9.23 8.76 -25.95
N ARG A 544 9.39 9.02 -24.65
CA ARG A 544 8.41 9.78 -23.85
C ARG A 544 8.14 11.19 -24.39
N ALA A 545 9.15 11.83 -24.97
CA ALA A 545 9.02 13.16 -25.55
C ALA A 545 8.66 13.15 -27.04
N ASP A 546 9.16 12.16 -27.79
CA ASP A 546 9.19 12.21 -29.26
C ASP A 546 8.26 11.22 -29.96
N GLY A 547 7.64 10.31 -29.22
CA GLY A 547 6.69 9.32 -29.74
C GLY A 547 7.36 8.05 -30.27
N PRO A 548 6.70 7.31 -31.20
CA PRO A 548 7.09 5.95 -31.57
C PRO A 548 8.43 5.88 -32.30
N VAL A 549 9.26 4.91 -31.91
CA VAL A 549 10.62 4.66 -32.42
C VAL A 549 10.62 3.37 -33.25
N LYS A 550 11.32 3.38 -34.40
CA LYS A 550 11.51 2.18 -35.21
C LYS A 550 12.41 1.19 -34.47
N CYS A 551 11.83 0.06 -34.06
CA CYS A 551 12.51 -0.92 -33.21
C CYS A 551 12.49 -2.34 -33.79
N ARG A 552 13.40 -3.18 -33.29
CA ARG A 552 13.45 -4.63 -33.53
C ARG A 552 13.69 -5.36 -32.21
N ALA A 553 13.00 -6.46 -32.00
CA ALA A 553 13.23 -7.34 -30.85
C ALA A 553 14.28 -8.41 -31.21
N GLU A 554 15.21 -8.67 -30.31
CA GLU A 554 16.16 -9.79 -30.40
C GLU A 554 16.12 -10.60 -29.09
N PRO A 555 16.07 -11.94 -29.11
CA PRO A 555 16.20 -12.70 -27.88
C PRO A 555 17.58 -12.42 -27.28
N ALA A 556 17.63 -12.09 -25.99
CA ALA A 556 18.88 -12.13 -25.25
C ALA A 556 19.35 -13.59 -25.27
N ALA A 557 20.56 -13.85 -25.77
CA ALA A 557 21.08 -15.20 -25.77
C ALA A 557 21.04 -15.75 -24.32
N GLN A 558 20.43 -16.91 -24.11
CA GLN A 558 20.35 -17.59 -22.80
C GLN A 558 21.72 -17.90 -22.18
N LYS A 559 22.81 -17.80 -22.96
CA LYS A 559 24.17 -17.81 -22.42
C LYS A 559 24.37 -16.57 -21.58
N GLN A 560 24.67 -16.76 -20.29
CA GLN A 560 25.16 -15.77 -19.33
C GLN A 560 25.94 -14.68 -20.07
N VAL A 561 25.24 -13.58 -20.40
CA VAL A 561 25.91 -12.42 -20.96
C VAL A 561 26.55 -11.76 -19.77
N PHE A 562 27.81 -12.10 -19.53
CA PHE A 562 28.67 -11.31 -18.67
C PHE A 562 28.60 -9.88 -19.17
N SER A 563 27.87 -9.08 -18.42
CA SER A 563 27.92 -7.66 -18.60
C SER A 563 29.09 -7.18 -17.76
N GLU A 564 29.95 -6.33 -18.34
CA GLU A 564 30.97 -5.59 -17.58
C GLU A 564 30.33 -4.58 -16.60
N THR A 565 29.00 -4.51 -16.53
CA THR A 565 28.27 -3.64 -15.61
C THR A 565 28.46 -4.16 -14.18
N PRO A 566 28.91 -3.30 -13.26
CA PRO A 566 29.13 -3.71 -11.88
C PRO A 566 27.82 -4.09 -11.18
N VAL A 567 27.88 -5.07 -10.29
CA VAL A 567 26.80 -5.39 -9.34
C VAL A 567 26.63 -4.21 -8.39
N GLU A 568 25.41 -3.70 -8.20
CA GLU A 568 25.14 -2.62 -7.25
C GLU A 568 24.54 -3.18 -5.97
N LEU A 569 25.18 -2.91 -4.84
CA LEU A 569 24.74 -3.36 -3.52
C LEU A 569 24.37 -2.14 -2.67
N TYR A 570 23.21 -2.17 -2.02
CA TYR A 570 22.82 -1.13 -1.07
C TYR A 570 22.84 -1.74 0.33
N THR A 571 23.76 -1.26 1.16
CA THR A 571 24.14 -1.95 2.39
C THR A 571 24.05 -1.05 3.60
N GLU A 572 23.78 -1.63 4.77
CA GLU A 572 23.79 -1.00 6.08
C GLU A 572 24.74 -1.77 7.00
N GLU A 573 25.59 -1.03 7.69
CA GLU A 573 26.39 -1.56 8.79
C GLU A 573 25.55 -1.51 10.06
N VAL A 574 25.09 -2.67 10.54
CA VAL A 574 24.26 -2.77 11.75
C VAL A 574 25.16 -2.73 12.98
N ASP A 575 26.22 -3.53 12.96
CA ASP A 575 27.32 -3.52 13.92
C ASP A 575 28.61 -3.98 13.23
N ASN A 576 29.72 -4.02 13.96
CA ASN A 576 31.03 -4.41 13.41
C ASN A 576 31.05 -5.83 12.82
N GLU A 577 30.14 -6.71 13.24
CA GLU A 577 30.07 -8.13 12.85
C GLU A 577 28.88 -8.45 11.93
N THR A 578 27.99 -7.49 11.71
CA THR A 578 26.68 -7.71 11.06
C THR A 578 26.44 -6.65 10.00
N HIS A 579 26.24 -7.13 8.78
CA HIS A 579 26.01 -6.29 7.61
C HIS A 579 24.66 -6.64 6.99
N ASN A 580 23.81 -5.64 6.76
CA ASN A 580 22.49 -5.82 6.18
C ASN A 580 22.51 -5.37 4.72
N ILE A 581 22.36 -6.31 3.80
CA ILE A 581 22.27 -6.01 2.36
C ILE A 581 20.79 -5.84 2.02
N VAL A 582 20.33 -4.59 1.99
CA VAL A 582 18.91 -4.23 1.81
C VAL A 582 18.45 -4.47 0.37
N GLN A 583 19.34 -4.28 -0.61
CA GLN A 583 19.01 -4.41 -2.02
C GLN A 583 20.23 -4.78 -2.87
N LEU A 584 20.01 -5.61 -3.88
CA LEU A 584 20.99 -6.06 -4.85
C LEU A 584 20.46 -5.88 -6.27
N TYR A 585 21.31 -5.36 -7.17
CA TYR A 585 21.05 -5.35 -8.60
C TYR A 585 22.14 -6.14 -9.32
N PHE A 586 21.74 -7.27 -9.88
CA PHE A 586 22.59 -8.08 -10.75
C PHE A 586 22.39 -7.66 -12.20
N SER A 587 23.45 -7.76 -13.01
CA SER A 587 23.31 -7.75 -14.47
C SER A 587 22.83 -9.09 -15.03
N ASP A 588 22.70 -10.09 -14.17
CA ASP A 588 22.17 -11.40 -14.54
C ASP A 588 20.71 -11.29 -14.95
N LEU A 589 20.36 -11.99 -16.02
CA LEU A 589 19.04 -11.90 -16.65
C LEU A 589 18.17 -13.11 -16.32
N ARG A 590 18.73 -14.06 -15.58
CA ARG A 590 18.00 -15.23 -15.10
C ARG A 590 16.93 -14.79 -14.11
N ASP A 591 15.79 -15.47 -14.16
CA ASP A 591 14.65 -15.18 -13.29
C ASP A 591 14.96 -15.60 -11.84
N GLU A 592 15.77 -16.65 -11.67
CA GLU A 592 16.25 -17.13 -10.38
C GLU A 592 17.76 -16.93 -10.29
N VAL A 593 18.18 -16.10 -9.34
CA VAL A 593 19.59 -15.85 -9.03
C VAL A 593 19.81 -16.20 -7.56
N ALA A 594 20.49 -17.31 -7.33
CA ALA A 594 20.79 -17.76 -5.98
C ALA A 594 22.09 -17.11 -5.48
N VAL A 595 22.06 -16.57 -4.25
CA VAL A 595 23.14 -15.74 -3.69
C VAL A 595 23.59 -16.32 -2.35
N ASP A 596 24.88 -16.59 -2.23
CA ASP A 596 25.56 -16.93 -0.97
C ASP A 596 26.17 -15.68 -0.32
N VAL A 597 26.34 -15.73 1.01
CA VAL A 597 27.01 -14.66 1.75
C VAL A 597 28.01 -15.22 2.74
N LEU A 598 29.18 -14.61 2.80
CA LEU A 598 30.25 -15.02 3.71
C LEU A 598 30.82 -13.81 4.44
N ASN A 599 30.79 -13.85 5.78
CA ASN A 599 31.41 -12.82 6.62
C ASN A 599 32.79 -13.28 7.11
N LEU A 600 33.85 -12.58 6.70
CA LEU A 600 35.22 -12.83 7.09
C LEU A 600 35.71 -11.93 8.24
N THR A 601 34.81 -11.19 8.88
CA THR A 601 35.17 -10.38 10.04
C THR A 601 35.68 -11.28 11.16
N ASN A 602 36.77 -10.87 11.82
CA ASN A 602 37.45 -11.65 12.87
C ASN A 602 38.02 -13.01 12.43
N SER A 603 38.08 -13.32 11.12
CA SER A 603 38.75 -14.53 10.62
C SER A 603 40.11 -14.23 10.00
N GLU A 604 41.03 -15.20 10.06
CA GLU A 604 42.32 -15.12 9.37
C GLU A 604 42.23 -15.49 7.88
N LEU A 605 41.02 -15.83 7.41
CA LEU A 605 40.79 -16.24 6.03
C LEU A 605 41.05 -15.10 5.06
N THR A 606 41.37 -15.43 3.83
CA THR A 606 41.64 -14.53 2.71
C THR A 606 40.77 -14.92 1.52
N LEU A 607 40.62 -14.02 0.55
CA LEU A 607 39.83 -14.29 -0.68
C LEU A 607 40.36 -15.48 -1.50
N GLN A 608 41.60 -15.92 -1.27
CA GLN A 608 42.22 -17.05 -1.95
C GLN A 608 41.96 -18.39 -1.27
N ASP A 609 41.42 -18.37 -0.05
CA ASP A 609 41.15 -19.61 0.67
C ASP A 609 40.01 -20.38 0.02
N THR A 610 40.10 -21.70 0.10
CA THR A 610 39.16 -22.61 -0.57
C THR A 610 37.72 -22.36 -0.15
N GLU A 611 37.48 -21.97 1.10
CA GLU A 611 36.13 -21.65 1.61
C GLU A 611 35.49 -20.45 0.88
N CYS A 612 36.30 -19.47 0.47
CA CYS A 612 35.80 -18.33 -0.29
C CYS A 612 35.44 -18.74 -1.72
N VAL A 613 36.23 -19.62 -2.34
CA VAL A 613 36.08 -20.01 -3.76
C VAL A 613 35.06 -21.14 -3.97
N VAL A 614 34.79 -21.99 -2.98
CA VAL A 614 33.85 -23.12 -3.14
C VAL A 614 32.40 -22.67 -2.97
N PHE A 615 31.61 -22.76 -4.04
CA PHE A 615 30.16 -22.53 -3.99
C PHE A 615 29.48 -23.78 -3.46
N GLN A 616 28.86 -23.68 -2.28
CA GLN A 616 28.00 -24.75 -1.77
C GLN A 616 26.67 -24.69 -2.52
N GLN A 617 25.98 -25.81 -2.64
CA GLN A 617 24.59 -25.76 -3.10
C GLN A 617 23.73 -25.17 -1.99
N ASP A 618 22.65 -24.50 -2.36
CA ASP A 618 21.69 -24.01 -1.37
C ASP A 618 20.92 -25.17 -0.69
N ALA A 619 20.03 -24.83 0.24
CA ALA A 619 19.22 -25.83 0.94
C ALA A 619 18.30 -26.65 0.01
N THR A 620 18.02 -26.15 -1.20
CA THR A 620 17.21 -26.83 -2.22
C THR A 620 18.05 -27.71 -3.14
N GLY A 621 19.39 -27.62 -3.05
CA GLY A 621 20.32 -28.28 -3.95
C GLY A 621 20.62 -27.49 -5.23
N ALA A 622 20.08 -26.27 -5.37
CA ALA A 622 20.36 -25.42 -6.51
C ALA A 622 21.79 -24.86 -6.45
N ALA A 623 22.39 -24.69 -7.63
CA ALA A 623 23.73 -24.13 -7.74
C ALA A 623 23.68 -22.61 -7.48
N LEU A 624 24.45 -22.17 -6.47
CA LEU A 624 24.60 -20.76 -6.16
C LEU A 624 25.30 -20.03 -7.33
N ASN A 625 24.82 -18.83 -7.65
CA ASN A 625 25.31 -18.07 -8.80
C ASN A 625 26.30 -16.99 -8.40
N TYR A 626 26.01 -16.32 -7.28
CA TYR A 626 26.85 -15.28 -6.71
C TYR A 626 27.20 -15.60 -5.27
N LYS A 627 28.38 -15.18 -4.83
CA LYS A 627 28.78 -15.17 -3.43
C LYS A 627 29.31 -13.80 -3.06
N ILE A 628 28.69 -13.18 -2.06
CA ILE A 628 29.07 -11.85 -1.56
C ILE A 628 29.92 -12.04 -0.31
N ILE A 629 31.14 -11.49 -0.33
CA ILE A 629 32.08 -11.61 0.77
C ILE A 629 32.18 -10.26 1.49
N VAL A 630 31.89 -10.26 2.79
CA VAL A 630 31.93 -9.08 3.66
C VAL A 630 33.07 -9.23 4.67
N ARG A 631 33.74 -8.13 4.99
CA ARG A 631 34.74 -8.05 6.07
C ARG A 631 34.71 -6.66 6.69
N ASP A 632 34.74 -6.59 8.02
CA ASP A 632 34.82 -5.34 8.79
C ASP A 632 33.72 -4.34 8.36
N GLY A 633 32.49 -4.84 8.22
CA GLY A 633 31.32 -4.03 7.82
C GLY A 633 31.34 -3.54 6.36
N ALA A 634 32.15 -4.14 5.48
CA ALA A 634 32.30 -3.75 4.09
C ALA A 634 32.23 -4.95 3.13
N VAL A 635 31.58 -4.79 1.98
CA VAL A 635 31.71 -5.77 0.89
C VAL A 635 33.12 -5.67 0.28
N ILE A 636 33.87 -6.78 0.32
CA ILE A 636 35.25 -6.84 -0.20
C ILE A 636 35.35 -7.54 -1.56
N ALA A 637 34.40 -8.43 -1.87
CA ALA A 637 34.33 -9.13 -3.15
C ALA A 637 32.91 -9.60 -3.46
N VAL A 638 32.56 -9.62 -4.74
CA VAL A 638 31.42 -10.35 -5.27
C VAL A 638 31.98 -11.38 -6.24
N LEU A 639 31.83 -12.65 -5.92
CA LEU A 639 32.25 -13.76 -6.77
C LEU A 639 31.04 -14.28 -7.54
N TYR A 640 31.26 -14.79 -8.74
CA TYR A 640 30.25 -15.52 -9.50
C TYR A 640 30.82 -16.84 -10.01
N GLN A 641 29.95 -17.82 -10.22
CA GLN A 641 30.31 -19.13 -10.75
C GLN A 641 29.81 -19.29 -12.21
N GLU A 642 30.73 -19.60 -13.12
CA GLU A 642 30.45 -19.99 -14.51
C GLU A 642 30.95 -21.43 -14.74
N GLY A 643 30.03 -22.39 -14.66
CA GLY A 643 30.40 -23.81 -14.66
C GLY A 643 31.26 -24.17 -13.44
N ASP A 644 32.49 -24.63 -13.67
CA ASP A 644 33.44 -24.98 -12.61
C ASP A 644 34.40 -23.83 -12.28
N GLU A 645 34.38 -22.73 -13.05
CA GLU A 645 35.25 -21.59 -12.84
C GLU A 645 34.57 -20.51 -11.98
N VAL A 646 35.36 -19.90 -11.11
CA VAL A 646 34.92 -18.83 -10.21
C VAL A 646 35.66 -17.56 -10.58
N HIS A 647 34.89 -16.51 -10.78
CA HIS A 647 35.40 -15.23 -11.25
C HIS A 647 34.96 -14.12 -10.30
N SER A 648 35.74 -13.04 -10.25
CA SER A 648 35.35 -11.84 -9.52
C SER A 648 34.47 -10.97 -10.41
N SER A 649 33.29 -10.59 -9.91
CA SER A 649 32.44 -9.58 -10.54
C SER A 649 32.85 -8.18 -10.07
N PRO A 650 32.93 -7.18 -10.96
CA PRO A 650 33.01 -5.78 -10.52
C PRO A 650 31.74 -5.42 -9.73
N PHE A 651 31.87 -4.59 -8.70
CA PHE A 651 30.73 -4.16 -7.90
C PHE A 651 30.88 -2.73 -7.39
N VAL A 652 29.74 -2.12 -7.02
CA VAL A 652 29.64 -0.82 -6.37
C VAL A 652 28.80 -0.97 -5.10
N GLU A 653 29.41 -0.72 -3.96
CA GLU A 653 28.72 -0.68 -2.66
C GLU A 653 28.20 0.75 -2.39
N HIS A 654 26.90 0.86 -2.21
CA HIS A 654 26.18 2.06 -1.77
C HIS A 654 25.79 1.91 -0.30
N ARG A 655 26.61 2.47 0.60
CA ARG A 655 26.30 2.47 2.03
C ARG A 655 25.14 3.40 2.34
N LEU A 656 24.06 2.83 2.83
CA LEU A 656 22.88 3.55 3.29
C LEU A 656 23.22 4.30 4.58
N PRO A 657 22.74 5.56 4.72
CA PRO A 657 22.84 6.26 5.98
C PRO A 657 22.10 5.51 7.10
N PRO A 658 22.54 5.61 8.37
CA PRO A 658 21.83 4.99 9.47
C PRO A 658 20.44 5.60 9.67
N PRO A 659 19.48 4.85 10.27
CA PRO A 659 18.15 5.36 10.62
C PRO A 659 18.20 6.71 11.34
N GLY A 660 17.27 7.60 11.01
CA GLY A 660 17.21 8.98 11.50
C GLY A 660 18.09 9.98 10.72
N SER A 661 18.92 9.51 9.79
CA SER A 661 19.68 10.37 8.89
C SER A 661 18.79 11.13 7.91
N TYR A 662 19.23 12.31 7.50
CA TYR A 662 18.57 13.09 6.47
C TYR A 662 19.04 12.68 5.08
N VAL A 663 18.10 12.56 4.16
CA VAL A 663 18.30 12.09 2.80
C VAL A 663 17.60 13.01 1.80
N THR A 664 18.20 13.18 0.63
CA THR A 664 17.64 13.93 -0.49
C THR A 664 17.17 12.98 -1.57
N LEU A 665 15.99 13.26 -2.12
CA LEU A 665 15.40 12.50 -3.21
C LEU A 665 15.74 13.11 -4.58
N PRO A 666 15.52 12.37 -5.69
CA PRO A 666 15.81 12.87 -7.03
C PRO A 666 15.04 14.15 -7.42
N ASP A 667 13.87 14.37 -6.83
CA ASP A 667 13.06 15.58 -7.03
C ASP A 667 13.48 16.77 -6.13
N GLY A 668 14.56 16.61 -5.35
CA GLY A 668 15.07 17.63 -4.43
C GLY A 668 14.36 17.68 -3.08
N SER A 669 13.35 16.83 -2.84
CA SER A 669 12.71 16.68 -1.53
C SER A 669 13.73 16.26 -0.48
N LEU A 670 13.53 16.75 0.75
CA LEU A 670 14.31 16.33 1.91
C LEU A 670 13.46 15.40 2.78
N GLY A 671 13.98 14.22 3.07
CA GLY A 671 13.36 13.26 3.97
C GLY A 671 14.26 12.90 5.14
N LYS A 672 13.66 12.32 6.17
CA LYS A 672 14.33 11.64 7.28
C LYS A 672 14.11 10.14 7.13
N LEU A 673 15.19 9.39 7.09
CA LEU A 673 15.17 7.94 6.93
C LEU A 673 14.64 7.28 8.20
N GLN A 674 13.71 6.33 8.06
CA GLN A 674 13.23 5.51 9.17
C GLN A 674 14.13 4.28 9.37
N ALA A 675 13.69 3.31 10.19
CA ALA A 675 14.37 2.04 10.33
C ALA A 675 14.45 1.33 8.96
N LEU A 676 15.62 0.77 8.65
CA LEU A 676 15.84 0.04 7.41
C LEU A 676 15.25 -1.38 7.54
N PRO A 677 14.61 -1.90 6.48
CA PRO A 677 14.06 -3.24 6.49
C PRO A 677 15.17 -4.29 6.52
N ARG A 678 14.84 -5.46 7.03
CA ARG A 678 15.74 -6.61 7.02
C ARG A 678 15.89 -7.09 5.58
N GLY A 679 17.09 -6.98 5.04
CA GLY A 679 17.47 -7.61 3.78
C GLY A 679 18.24 -8.92 4.03
N LEU A 680 19.25 -9.16 3.21
CA LEU A 680 20.14 -10.31 3.34
C LEU A 680 21.19 -10.02 4.43
N ILE A 681 21.05 -10.71 5.57
CA ILE A 681 21.91 -10.49 6.74
C ILE A 681 23.19 -11.31 6.63
N VAL A 682 24.32 -10.60 6.67
CA VAL A 682 25.66 -11.17 6.60
C VAL A 682 26.33 -10.99 7.95
N ALA A 683 26.30 -12.04 8.78
CA ALA A 683 26.83 -12.02 10.14
C ALA A 683 27.80 -13.19 10.37
N CYS A 684 28.81 -12.99 11.22
CA CYS A 684 29.71 -14.09 11.62
C CYS A 684 28.99 -15.19 12.42
N ASN A 685 27.97 -14.79 13.19
CA ASN A 685 27.11 -15.69 13.94
C ASN A 685 25.65 -15.41 13.55
N PRO A 686 24.81 -16.44 13.37
CA PRO A 686 23.40 -16.25 13.09
C PRO A 686 22.76 -15.38 14.19
N ARG A 687 22.07 -14.31 13.78
CA ARG A 687 21.33 -13.41 14.68
C ARG A 687 20.02 -13.04 14.02
N ASP A 688 18.96 -13.01 14.81
CA ASP A 688 17.67 -12.50 14.38
C ASP A 688 17.67 -10.98 14.53
N LEU A 689 17.55 -10.29 13.39
CA LEU A 689 17.31 -8.85 13.36
C LEU A 689 15.80 -8.57 13.23
N PRO A 690 15.32 -7.45 13.80
CA PRO A 690 13.92 -7.08 13.71
C PRO A 690 13.52 -6.87 12.24
N GLU A 691 12.38 -7.43 11.87
CA GLU A 691 11.81 -7.31 10.54
C GLU A 691 11.08 -5.96 10.42
N ASN A 692 11.81 -4.91 10.05
CA ASN A 692 11.22 -3.59 9.83
C ASN A 692 10.55 -3.51 8.45
N ALA A 693 9.48 -4.28 8.23
CA ALA A 693 8.77 -4.28 6.97
C ALA A 693 8.27 -2.86 6.61
N PRO A 694 8.37 -2.43 5.33
CA PRO A 694 7.87 -1.13 4.88
C PRO A 694 6.39 -0.96 5.20
N GLN A 695 6.02 0.12 5.89
CA GLN A 695 4.66 0.34 6.41
C GLN A 695 3.84 1.29 5.54
N PHE A 696 4.49 2.07 4.69
CA PHE A 696 3.84 3.14 3.92
C PHE A 696 3.66 2.77 2.44
N PRO A 697 2.79 3.48 1.71
CA PRO A 697 2.67 3.29 0.27
C PRO A 697 3.91 3.80 -0.47
N LEU A 698 4.25 3.14 -1.57
CA LEU A 698 5.34 3.55 -2.45
C LEU A 698 5.06 4.93 -3.06
N ARG A 699 6.04 5.84 -2.98
CA ARG A 699 5.95 7.17 -3.60
C ARG A 699 5.81 7.06 -5.11
N SER A 700 4.78 7.69 -5.66
CA SER A 700 4.54 7.71 -7.10
C SER A 700 5.70 8.34 -7.87
N GLY A 701 6.03 7.75 -9.03
CA GLY A 701 7.08 8.27 -9.92
C GLY A 701 8.49 7.78 -9.61
N LEU A 702 8.73 7.16 -8.45
CA LEU A 702 10.00 6.49 -8.15
C LEU A 702 9.87 4.99 -8.45
N ARG A 703 10.86 4.42 -9.14
CA ARG A 703 10.95 2.99 -9.45
C ARG A 703 12.33 2.47 -9.09
N ALA A 704 12.41 1.19 -8.77
CA ALA A 704 13.68 0.49 -8.67
C ALA A 704 14.46 0.63 -9.99
N LYS A 705 15.79 0.69 -9.89
CA LYS A 705 16.69 0.90 -11.03
C LYS A 705 16.70 -0.27 -12.03
N GLY A 706 16.36 -1.48 -11.57
CA GLY A 706 16.35 -2.69 -12.38
C GLY A 706 15.71 -3.86 -11.64
N LYS A 707 15.93 -5.07 -12.14
CA LYS A 707 15.54 -6.32 -11.48
C LYS A 707 16.35 -6.52 -10.21
N HIS A 708 15.69 -7.04 -9.19
CA HIS A 708 16.30 -7.46 -7.95
C HIS A 708 15.59 -8.72 -7.45
N PRO A 709 16.23 -9.52 -6.58
CA PRO A 709 15.55 -10.65 -5.95
C PRO A 709 14.26 -10.19 -5.27
N ALA A 710 13.15 -10.88 -5.54
CA ALA A 710 11.83 -10.53 -5.02
C ALA A 710 11.75 -10.59 -3.49
N GLU A 711 12.63 -11.38 -2.88
CA GLU A 711 12.74 -11.54 -1.42
C GLU A 711 13.35 -10.30 -0.74
N LEU A 712 14.08 -9.46 -1.48
CA LEU A 712 14.64 -8.25 -0.91
C LEU A 712 13.61 -7.11 -0.96
N PRO A 713 13.34 -6.44 0.17
CA PRO A 713 12.33 -5.39 0.25
C PRO A 713 12.56 -4.27 -0.77
N GLY A 714 13.82 -3.88 -0.99
CA GLY A 714 14.24 -2.87 -1.95
C GLY A 714 13.70 -1.46 -1.73
N VAL A 715 12.83 -1.27 -0.74
CA VAL A 715 12.17 -0.02 -0.40
C VAL A 715 12.31 0.27 1.08
N VAL A 716 12.34 1.55 1.41
CA VAL A 716 12.54 2.05 2.78
C VAL A 716 11.56 3.14 3.09
N ASP A 717 11.10 3.16 4.34
CA ASP A 717 10.20 4.17 4.84
C ASP A 717 10.94 5.48 5.12
N ILE A 718 10.35 6.60 4.72
CA ILE A 718 10.89 7.93 4.94
C ILE A 718 9.80 8.92 5.38
N GLU A 719 10.20 9.88 6.21
CA GLU A 719 9.39 11.06 6.55
C GLU A 719 9.85 12.24 5.70
N ILE A 720 9.03 12.67 4.73
CA ILE A 720 9.32 13.86 3.94
C ILE A 720 9.07 15.11 4.79
N LEU A 721 10.15 15.86 5.01
CA LEU A 721 10.16 17.10 5.78
C LEU A 721 10.04 18.33 4.88
N GLN A 722 10.49 18.23 3.63
CA GLN A 722 10.46 19.32 2.68
C GLN A 722 10.17 18.84 1.27
N GLN A 723 9.27 19.55 0.56
CA GLN A 723 8.95 19.32 -0.84
C GLN A 723 8.76 20.67 -1.55
N ASP A 724 9.26 20.79 -2.77
CA ASP A 724 9.17 22.01 -3.59
C ASP A 724 9.63 23.30 -2.87
N GLY A 725 10.64 23.15 -2.01
CA GLY A 725 11.19 24.25 -1.21
C GLY A 725 10.36 24.62 0.03
N ALA A 726 9.15 24.08 0.20
CA ALA A 726 8.29 24.33 1.35
C ALA A 726 8.48 23.26 2.46
N VAL A 727 8.43 23.71 3.72
CA VAL A 727 8.38 22.83 4.89
C VAL A 727 7.04 22.10 4.90
N LEU A 728 7.07 20.77 5.03
CA LEU A 728 5.87 19.96 5.22
C LEU A 728 5.68 19.66 6.71
N TRP A 729 4.55 20.12 7.26
CA TRP A 729 4.13 19.79 8.60
C TRP A 729 2.62 19.48 8.63
N PRO A 730 2.20 18.30 9.11
CA PRO A 730 3.04 17.19 9.56
C PRO A 730 3.89 16.59 8.40
N PRO A 731 4.99 15.88 8.70
CA PRO A 731 5.77 15.19 7.69
C PRO A 731 4.92 14.20 6.90
N HIS A 732 5.15 14.11 5.58
CA HIS A 732 4.48 13.13 4.75
C HIS A 732 5.26 11.81 4.77
N GLN A 733 4.64 10.73 5.21
CA GLN A 733 5.27 9.40 5.28
C GLN A 733 5.01 8.62 3.99
N CYS A 734 6.07 8.08 3.40
CA CYS A 734 6.00 7.22 2.22
C CYS A 734 7.18 6.26 2.15
N SER A 735 7.05 5.20 1.36
CA SER A 735 8.15 4.28 1.07
C SER A 735 8.79 4.64 -0.25
N ILE A 736 10.10 4.45 -0.37
CA ILE A 736 10.85 4.74 -1.59
C ILE A 736 11.88 3.65 -1.89
N PRO A 737 12.24 3.43 -3.17
CA PRO A 737 13.33 2.53 -3.51
C PRO A 737 14.66 3.02 -2.92
N VAL A 738 15.46 2.12 -2.33
CA VAL A 738 16.75 2.51 -1.72
C VAL A 738 17.73 3.13 -2.73
N CYS A 739 17.64 2.74 -4.00
CA CYS A 739 18.45 3.32 -5.07
C CYS A 739 18.13 4.78 -5.39
N ALA A 740 16.99 5.30 -4.91
CA ALA A 740 16.66 6.73 -5.04
C ALA A 740 17.27 7.58 -3.92
N LEU A 741 17.81 6.97 -2.86
CA LEU A 741 18.35 7.68 -1.71
C LEU A 741 19.72 8.29 -2.01
N ARG A 742 19.88 9.55 -1.60
CA ARG A 742 21.19 10.19 -1.46
C ARG A 742 21.29 10.81 -0.08
N LYS A 743 22.41 10.63 0.60
CA LYS A 743 22.66 11.32 1.87
C LYS A 743 22.60 12.83 1.65
N ALA A 744 21.85 13.53 2.49
CA ALA A 744 21.79 14.99 2.41
C ALA A 744 23.17 15.59 2.73
N ASP A 745 23.64 16.51 1.89
CA ASP A 745 24.87 17.23 2.16
C ASP A 745 24.67 18.30 3.25
N SER A 746 25.77 18.78 3.82
CA SER A 746 25.74 19.77 4.90
C SER A 746 25.12 21.09 4.48
N ALA A 747 25.30 21.51 3.22
CA ALA A 747 24.72 22.73 2.68
C ALA A 747 23.18 22.65 2.61
N ARG A 748 22.64 21.51 2.15
CA ARG A 748 21.20 21.25 2.10
C ARG A 748 20.60 21.23 3.50
N LEU A 749 21.29 20.64 4.48
CA LEU A 749 20.83 20.62 5.86
C LEU A 749 20.84 22.01 6.49
N GLN A 750 21.86 22.84 6.23
CA GLN A 750 21.86 24.23 6.68
C GLN A 750 20.70 25.04 6.08
N ALA A 751 20.42 24.86 4.79
CA ALA A 751 19.28 25.49 4.13
C ALA A 751 17.95 25.05 4.74
N TRP A 752 17.82 23.75 5.02
CA TRP A 752 16.65 23.20 5.72
C TRP A 752 16.47 23.78 7.11
N HIS A 753 17.52 23.80 7.95
CA HIS A 753 17.43 24.37 9.29
C HIS A 753 17.03 25.85 9.26
N ALA A 754 17.60 26.65 8.35
CA ALA A 754 17.20 28.04 8.20
C ALA A 754 15.72 28.21 7.81
N GLN A 755 15.21 27.34 6.91
CA GLN A 755 13.80 27.33 6.51
C GLN A 755 12.89 26.87 7.64
N TRP A 756 13.30 25.84 8.38
CA TRP A 756 12.61 25.34 9.56
C TRP A 756 12.50 26.40 10.65
N ASP A 757 13.60 27.07 10.98
CA ASP A 757 13.62 28.15 11.96
C ASP A 757 12.72 29.32 11.54
N SER A 758 12.74 29.66 10.24
CA SER A 758 11.84 30.66 9.67
C SER A 758 10.37 30.22 9.75
N TYR A 759 10.07 28.95 9.51
CA TYR A 759 8.73 28.38 9.59
C TYR A 759 8.19 28.47 11.02
N VAL A 760 8.93 27.93 11.99
CA VAL A 760 8.58 27.94 13.41
C VAL A 760 8.43 29.38 13.92
N THR A 761 9.37 30.26 13.61
CA THR A 761 9.30 31.68 13.99
C THR A 761 8.10 32.37 13.35
N GLY A 762 7.79 32.04 12.10
CA GLY A 762 6.61 32.54 11.37
C GLY A 762 5.31 32.11 12.04
N ARG A 763 5.18 30.84 12.43
CA ARG A 763 4.03 30.31 13.17
C ARG A 763 3.86 30.98 14.53
N GLY A 764 4.95 31.14 15.29
CA GLY A 764 4.93 31.86 16.57
C GLY A 764 4.45 33.31 16.42
N LYS A 765 4.97 34.04 15.43
CA LYS A 765 4.52 35.41 15.11
C LYS A 765 3.05 35.44 14.67
N GLY A 766 2.63 34.48 13.86
CA GLY A 766 1.23 34.33 13.42
C GLY A 766 0.28 34.14 14.61
N ALA A 767 0.64 33.29 15.57
CA ALA A 767 -0.15 33.10 16.79
C ALA A 767 -0.29 34.40 17.61
N HIS A 768 0.80 35.14 17.79
CA HIS A 768 0.75 36.44 18.48
C HIS A 768 -0.08 37.48 17.71
N ALA A 769 0.05 37.54 16.38
CA ALA A 769 -0.74 38.45 15.54
C ALA A 769 -2.24 38.12 15.57
N LEU A 770 -2.62 36.85 15.64
CA LEU A 770 -4.01 36.43 15.85
C LEU A 770 -4.54 36.93 17.19
N VAL A 771 -3.76 36.78 18.27
CA VAL A 771 -4.16 37.29 19.59
C VAL A 771 -4.35 38.81 19.57
N GLU A 772 -3.42 39.58 18.99
CA GLU A 772 -3.55 41.03 18.85
C GLU A 772 -4.81 41.40 18.03
N ARG A 773 -5.06 40.70 16.93
CA ARG A 773 -6.26 40.90 16.09
C ARG A 773 -7.55 40.61 16.86
N MET A 774 -7.56 39.56 17.67
CA MET A 774 -8.71 39.21 18.50
C MET A 774 -8.95 40.25 19.60
N GLU A 775 -7.88 40.77 20.22
CA GLU A 775 -7.98 41.88 21.17
C GLU A 775 -8.54 43.14 20.51
N GLN A 776 -8.08 43.47 19.30
CA GLN A 776 -8.60 44.59 18.51
C GLN A 776 -10.10 44.41 18.20
N VAL A 777 -10.51 43.22 17.70
CA VAL A 777 -11.92 42.92 17.39
C VAL A 777 -12.80 43.00 18.65
N LEU A 778 -12.30 42.55 19.80
CA LEU A 778 -12.97 42.70 21.09
C LEU A 778 -13.15 44.17 21.48
N GLU A 779 -12.11 45.00 21.30
CA GLU A 779 -12.17 46.43 21.60
C GLU A 779 -13.12 47.17 20.66
N GLU A 780 -13.11 46.86 19.36
CA GLU A 780 -14.08 47.38 18.39
C GLU A 780 -15.52 47.01 18.74
N GLY A 781 -15.73 45.79 19.26
CA GLY A 781 -17.03 45.35 19.73
C GLY A 781 -17.49 46.07 20.99
N LEU A 782 -16.59 46.30 21.95
CA LEU A 782 -16.89 47.01 23.20
C LEU A 782 -17.11 48.51 22.99
N ASN A 783 -16.46 49.11 21.99
CA ASN A 783 -16.57 50.54 21.67
C ASN A 783 -17.77 50.87 20.75
N GLY A 784 -18.55 49.86 20.33
CA GLY A 784 -19.74 50.09 19.51
C GLY A 784 -19.43 50.51 18.07
N SER A 785 -18.48 49.82 17.40
CA SER A 785 -18.04 50.07 16.01
C SER A 785 -19.11 49.97 14.91
N GLY A 786 -20.40 49.83 15.25
CA GLY A 786 -21.51 49.69 14.31
C GLY A 786 -21.66 48.30 13.69
N ARG A 787 -20.73 47.37 13.96
CA ARG A 787 -20.88 45.95 13.62
C ARG A 787 -21.87 45.27 14.55
N MET A 788 -22.62 44.30 14.02
CA MET A 788 -23.57 43.54 14.84
C MET A 788 -22.79 42.66 15.84
N PRO A 789 -23.16 42.63 17.13
CA PRO A 789 -22.46 41.81 18.13
C PRO A 789 -22.31 40.34 17.74
N LYS A 790 -23.28 39.78 17.01
CA LYS A 790 -23.23 38.41 16.48
C LYS A 790 -22.10 38.20 15.46
N GLU A 791 -21.85 39.17 14.58
CA GLU A 791 -20.77 39.10 13.59
C GLU A 791 -19.40 39.12 14.27
N ILE A 792 -19.25 39.98 15.29
CA ILE A 792 -18.02 40.05 16.09
C ILE A 792 -17.77 38.72 16.81
N VAL A 793 -18.80 38.11 17.41
CA VAL A 793 -18.66 36.79 18.06
C VAL A 793 -18.29 35.70 17.04
N SER A 794 -18.89 35.70 15.85
CA SER A 794 -18.53 34.75 14.78
C SER A 794 -17.06 34.89 14.40
N GLN A 795 -16.62 36.12 14.12
CA GLN A 795 -15.24 36.40 13.75
C GLN A 795 -14.24 36.02 14.86
N LEU A 796 -14.58 36.29 16.13
CA LEU A 796 -13.73 35.88 17.26
C LEU A 796 -13.64 34.37 17.42
N THR A 797 -14.71 33.63 17.10
CA THR A 797 -14.72 32.17 17.18
C THR A 797 -13.84 31.56 16.08
N GLU A 798 -13.92 32.10 14.86
CA GLU A 798 -13.06 31.70 13.74
C GLU A 798 -11.57 31.96 14.06
N LEU A 799 -11.24 33.18 14.50
CA LEU A 799 -9.85 33.53 14.87
C LEU A 799 -9.32 32.69 16.04
N TYR A 800 -10.17 32.36 17.01
CA TYR A 800 -9.78 31.49 18.12
C TYR A 800 -9.52 30.05 17.65
N GLY A 801 -10.30 29.53 16.70
CA GLY A 801 -10.04 28.23 16.07
C GLY A 801 -8.69 28.19 15.35
N GLU A 802 -8.38 29.21 14.55
CA GLU A 802 -7.07 29.35 13.89
C GLU A 802 -5.92 29.42 14.91
N LEU A 803 -6.11 30.13 16.03
CA LEU A 803 -5.12 30.22 17.10
C LEU A 803 -4.89 28.84 17.77
N GLU A 804 -5.96 28.09 18.08
CA GLU A 804 -5.84 26.76 18.67
C GLU A 804 -5.11 25.77 17.74
N GLU A 805 -5.35 25.84 16.43
CA GLU A 805 -4.63 25.04 15.45
C GLU A 805 -3.13 25.34 15.45
N ILE A 806 -2.75 26.63 15.39
CA ILE A 806 -1.34 27.04 15.42
C ILE A 806 -0.70 26.70 16.78
N GLN A 807 -1.42 26.82 17.88
CA GLN A 807 -0.90 26.45 19.20
C GLN A 807 -0.68 24.95 19.34
N ARG A 808 -1.60 24.13 18.85
CA ARG A 808 -1.44 22.68 18.79
C ARG A 808 -0.22 22.32 17.96
N GLU A 809 -0.08 22.96 16.80
CA GLU A 809 1.07 22.79 15.93
C GLU A 809 2.39 23.13 16.64
N LEU A 810 2.48 24.31 17.27
CA LEU A 810 3.67 24.72 18.04
C LEU A 810 3.94 23.79 19.23
N HIS A 811 2.91 23.30 19.90
CA HIS A 811 3.03 22.33 20.97
C HIS A 811 3.62 21.00 20.48
N ASP A 812 3.12 20.47 19.37
CA ASP A 812 3.62 19.22 18.76
C ASP A 812 5.08 19.38 18.30
N LEU A 813 5.45 20.59 17.85
CA LEU A 813 6.81 20.99 17.52
C LEU A 813 7.72 21.20 18.76
N LYS A 814 7.16 21.11 19.98
CA LYS A 814 7.83 21.46 21.25
C LYS A 814 8.40 22.88 21.26
N GLN A 815 7.71 23.80 20.58
CA GLN A 815 8.07 25.20 20.49
C GLN A 815 7.18 26.05 21.40
N PRO A 816 7.71 27.15 21.96
CA PRO A 816 6.90 28.02 22.80
C PRO A 816 5.83 28.72 21.95
N GLY A 817 4.56 28.46 22.28
CA GLY A 817 3.42 29.20 21.75
C GLY A 817 3.12 30.47 22.54
N VAL A 818 1.94 31.04 22.32
CA VAL A 818 1.42 32.12 23.18
C VAL A 818 1.22 31.57 24.59
N ALA A 819 1.61 32.35 25.61
CA ALA A 819 1.48 31.95 27.01
C ALA A 819 0.03 31.53 27.34
N GLU A 820 -0.12 30.38 28.00
CA GLU A 820 -1.43 29.80 28.35
C GLU A 820 -2.31 30.78 29.15
N GLN A 821 -1.71 31.60 30.01
CA GLN A 821 -2.42 32.65 30.76
C GLN A 821 -3.07 33.69 29.83
N GLN A 822 -2.41 34.06 28.74
CA GLN A 822 -2.92 35.02 27.78
C GLN A 822 -4.09 34.42 26.98
N VAL A 823 -3.98 33.17 26.54
CA VAL A 823 -5.07 32.43 25.87
C VAL A 823 -6.29 32.32 26.78
N ASN A 824 -6.09 31.91 28.03
CA ASN A 824 -7.14 31.80 29.04
C ASN A 824 -7.82 33.15 29.31
N ASN A 825 -7.06 34.25 29.35
CA ASN A 825 -7.61 35.58 29.50
C ASN A 825 -8.44 36.00 28.27
N LEU A 826 -7.97 35.71 27.06
CA LEU A 826 -8.66 35.98 25.81
C LEU A 826 -9.99 35.22 25.74
N GLN A 827 -9.95 33.92 26.04
CA GLN A 827 -11.13 33.05 26.08
C GLN A 827 -12.19 33.58 27.06
N ARG A 828 -11.79 34.01 28.26
CA ARG A 828 -12.71 34.63 29.25
C ARG A 828 -13.30 35.94 28.73
N ARG A 829 -12.51 36.77 28.04
CA ARG A 829 -13.00 38.04 27.45
C ARG A 829 -14.02 37.76 26.33
N ILE A 830 -13.76 36.79 25.46
CA ILE A 830 -14.69 36.37 24.39
C ILE A 830 -15.99 35.85 24.99
N GLN A 831 -15.93 34.98 26.01
CA GLN A 831 -17.12 34.46 26.68
C GLN A 831 -17.96 35.57 27.32
N ARG A 832 -17.31 36.56 27.96
CA ARG A 832 -18.00 37.74 28.51
C ARG A 832 -18.66 38.57 27.43
N PHE A 833 -17.96 38.85 26.33
CA PHE A 833 -18.51 39.60 25.20
C PHE A 833 -19.69 38.86 24.57
N ALA A 834 -19.57 37.56 24.33
CA ALA A 834 -20.64 36.73 23.79
C ALA A 834 -21.87 36.68 24.71
N ALA A 835 -21.66 36.68 26.03
CA ALA A 835 -22.76 36.78 27.00
C ALA A 835 -23.48 38.14 26.91
N LEU A 836 -22.74 39.24 26.82
CA LEU A 836 -23.30 40.59 26.64
C LEU A 836 -24.08 40.70 25.33
N ALA A 837 -23.51 40.22 24.23
CA ALA A 837 -24.12 40.24 22.90
C ALA A 837 -25.49 39.53 22.83
N ARG A 838 -25.79 38.61 23.76
CA ARG A 838 -27.11 37.95 23.85
C ARG A 838 -28.20 38.85 24.43
N PHE A 839 -27.84 39.88 25.19
CA PHE A 839 -28.80 40.77 25.86
C PHE A 839 -29.16 42.02 25.04
N GLY A 840 -28.57 42.18 23.84
CA GLY A 840 -28.70 43.39 23.03
C GLY A 840 -27.73 44.46 23.52
#